data_AF-A0A672IQC6-F1
#
_entry.id   AF-A0A672IQC6-F1
#
_cell.length_a   1.000
_cell.length_b   1.000
_cell.length_c   1.000
_cell.angle_alpha   90.00
_cell.angle_beta   90.00
_cell.angle_gamma   90.00
#
_symmetry.space_group_name_H-M   'P 1'
#
loop_
_entity.id
_entity.type
_entity.pdbx_description
1 polymer ?
#
loop_
_entity_poly.entity_id
_entity_poly.type
_entity_poly.pdbx_seq_one_letter_code
_entity_poly.pdbx_strand_id
1 'polypeptide(L)'
;MERRKWISFSLPRPAERSGEDVDIILTRLREVKAFQRFPPPLLLQICACAFYECLEKGITLFRQGDIGTSWYAVLSGSLDVKVSETANHQDAVAICTLGIGTAFGESILDNTPRHATIVSRETSELLRIEQREFKTLWEKYRQSLAGLLAPPYGAMESGSNNDSEAGKVLRNAILSRAPHMIRDRKYHLKTYRQCCVGTELVDWLVLQSACVLTRSHAVGMWQALLEEGVLNHVDQELGFQDKYLFYRFLDDEEEDTPLPSEEEKRESEEELPETILFLAQIGPDALLRMILRKSPGQRTGDDLEIIYDELLHIKALAHLSNTVKRELASVLIFESHAKAGTVCEYFFIFFLVPCSLDNSVEYGVVCTLHEGDDFGKLALVTDSPRAASIVLREDNCHFLRVDKEDFNRILRDVEANTVRLKEHDQPVLVLEKSPRATTLGSIKYTVISGTPEKILEHFLETMRMDIHHNPAVDDFVLMHCVFMPNSQLCPLLMAQYLFLTVSPPDRLEYALNSKRRVVILALRWANTHTYLLQEEPAAISFLEELYGSLSNDSRMLRALKDLVPDLEKVVKLQYVYRFSHCKSLVLFIHKTLIRQFSNGEERLQKKQPIKNQDDILLKVYCSDRTYNTIRIPVAATGKEVTSALNDKLGSSDELLLVHLNSAGEKIILKPNDVSVFSTLSINGRLFACPRDQLNSLTPLPDQEGPSAGSMSTFELMSSKDLAYQMTMFDWELFSCVHEHELLYHTFGRPSFRRTTANLDLFLRRFNQVQLWVVTEVCLCAQLSKRVQLLKKFIKIAAHCREFKNLNSFFAIIMGMSNPAVSRLSQTWERIIANTIRQVRHCRSQPFNPDICQPNKNQAEVRGYVRNLCVIDNQRALTQLSYRLEPRRT
;
A
#
# COMPACT_ATOMS: atom_id res chain seq x y z
N MET A 1 -5.00 2.39 5.88
CA MET A 1 -6.17 1.52 6.14
C MET A 1 -7.42 2.28 6.60
N GLU A 2 -7.33 3.44 7.26
CA GLU A 2 -8.53 4.19 7.71
C GLU A 2 -9.39 4.80 6.59
N ARG A 3 -8.84 5.06 5.39
CA ARG A 3 -9.62 5.61 4.25
C ARG A 3 -10.71 4.68 3.70
N ARG A 4 -10.65 3.37 3.95
CA ARG A 4 -11.59 2.37 3.37
C ARG A 4 -12.77 1.98 4.27
N LYS A 5 -12.78 2.37 5.55
CA LYS A 5 -13.77 1.85 6.53
C LYS A 5 -15.15 2.52 6.51
N TRP A 6 -15.32 3.65 5.84
CA TRP A 6 -16.54 4.46 5.99
C TRP A 6 -17.67 4.11 5.02
N ILE A 7 -17.36 3.55 3.84
CA ILE A 7 -18.39 3.29 2.81
C ILE A 7 -19.14 1.96 3.06
N SER A 8 -18.51 0.99 3.74
CA SER A 8 -19.14 -0.30 4.02
C SER A 8 -20.23 -0.25 5.09
N PHE A 9 -20.32 0.83 5.86
CA PHE A 9 -21.39 1.06 6.83
C PHE A 9 -22.04 2.43 6.60
N SER A 10 -23.19 2.40 5.92
CA SER A 10 -24.21 3.45 5.84
C SER A 10 -23.81 4.79 5.22
N LEU A 11 -23.82 4.86 3.88
CA LEU A 11 -24.33 6.08 3.25
C LEU A 11 -25.81 6.21 3.64
N PRO A 12 -26.24 7.31 4.27
CA PRO A 12 -27.67 7.55 4.52
C PRO A 12 -28.42 7.49 3.19
N ARG A 13 -29.67 7.02 3.24
CA ARG A 13 -30.56 7.07 2.08
C ARG A 13 -30.60 8.50 1.56
N PRO A 14 -30.76 8.74 0.25
CA PRO A 14 -30.86 10.08 -0.33
C PRO A 14 -31.74 11.05 0.48
N ALA A 15 -32.88 10.56 1.01
CA ALA A 15 -33.83 11.34 1.81
C ALA A 15 -33.33 11.76 3.22
N GLU A 16 -32.27 11.14 3.74
CA GLU A 16 -31.76 11.32 5.10
C GLU A 16 -30.39 12.02 5.13
N ARG A 17 -29.87 12.48 3.98
CA ARG A 17 -28.53 13.08 3.88
C ARG A 17 -28.48 14.49 4.46
N SER A 18 -27.46 14.73 5.28
CA SER A 18 -27.06 16.07 5.71
C SER A 18 -26.16 16.75 4.66
N GLY A 19 -25.94 18.06 4.81
CA GLY A 19 -24.98 18.79 3.97
C GLY A 19 -23.54 18.27 4.09
N GLU A 20 -23.15 17.80 5.28
CA GLU A 20 -21.82 17.20 5.51
C GLU A 20 -21.68 15.87 4.75
N ASP A 21 -22.73 15.05 4.70
CA ASP A 21 -22.72 13.79 3.94
C ASP A 21 -22.51 14.05 2.44
N VAL A 22 -23.17 15.07 1.90
CA VAL A 22 -23.04 15.48 0.50
C VAL A 22 -21.62 15.95 0.19
N ASP A 23 -21.00 16.74 1.08
CA ASP A 23 -19.61 17.23 0.92
C ASP A 23 -18.58 16.09 0.93
N ILE A 24 -18.80 15.07 1.77
CA ILE A 24 -17.94 13.88 1.82
C ILE A 24 -18.06 13.07 0.52
N ILE A 25 -19.28 12.81 0.06
CA ILE A 25 -19.53 12.10 -1.21
C ILE A 25 -18.91 12.89 -2.37
N LEU A 26 -19.09 14.21 -2.39
CA LEU A 26 -18.55 15.09 -3.43
C LEU A 26 -17.03 15.02 -3.49
N THR A 27 -16.37 15.03 -2.33
CA THR A 27 -14.90 14.90 -2.25
C THR A 27 -14.45 13.60 -2.90
N ARG A 28 -15.17 12.49 -2.70
CA ARG A 28 -14.84 11.19 -3.31
C ARG A 28 -15.17 11.12 -4.79
N LEU A 29 -16.31 11.63 -5.23
CA LEU A 29 -16.66 11.64 -6.67
C LEU A 29 -15.64 12.46 -7.47
N ARG A 30 -15.12 13.56 -6.93
CA ARG A 30 -14.04 14.34 -7.58
C ARG A 30 -12.71 13.58 -7.75
N GLU A 31 -12.49 12.51 -6.99
CA GLU A 31 -11.30 11.66 -7.16
C GLU A 31 -11.44 10.69 -8.35
N VAL A 32 -12.64 10.52 -8.91
CA VAL A 32 -12.89 9.67 -10.08
C VAL A 32 -12.78 10.51 -11.35
N LYS A 33 -11.82 10.18 -12.23
CA LYS A 33 -11.53 10.92 -13.48
C LYS A 33 -12.80 11.26 -14.28
N ALA A 34 -13.73 10.32 -14.44
CA ALA A 34 -14.98 10.51 -15.20
C ALA A 34 -15.89 11.61 -14.64
N PHE A 35 -15.84 11.86 -13.33
CA PHE A 35 -16.67 12.86 -12.64
C PHE A 35 -15.96 14.22 -12.47
N GLN A 36 -14.64 14.31 -12.71
CA GLN A 36 -13.89 15.57 -12.61
C GLN A 36 -14.36 16.63 -13.61
N ARG A 37 -14.83 16.19 -14.78
CA ARG A 37 -15.30 17.07 -15.87
C ARG A 37 -16.70 17.64 -15.61
N PHE A 38 -17.40 17.17 -14.57
CA PHE A 38 -18.78 17.59 -14.33
C PHE A 38 -18.85 18.92 -13.57
N PRO A 39 -19.77 19.83 -13.97
CA PRO A 39 -20.00 21.06 -13.23
C PRO A 39 -20.34 20.77 -11.76
N PRO A 40 -19.84 21.56 -10.79
CA PRO A 40 -20.17 21.36 -9.38
C PRO A 40 -21.67 21.22 -9.07
N PRO A 41 -22.60 21.96 -9.73
CA PRO A 41 -24.04 21.76 -9.53
C PRO A 41 -24.55 20.37 -9.94
N LEU A 42 -23.98 19.75 -10.99
CA LEU A 42 -24.34 18.40 -11.42
C LEU A 42 -23.86 17.37 -10.40
N LEU A 43 -22.60 17.48 -9.95
CA LEU A 43 -22.05 16.57 -8.94
C LEU A 43 -22.82 16.63 -7.63
N LEU A 44 -23.21 17.83 -7.17
CA LEU A 44 -24.04 17.98 -5.98
C LEU A 44 -25.40 17.28 -6.11
N GLN A 45 -26.03 17.35 -7.29
CA GLN A 45 -27.29 16.64 -7.50
C GLN A 45 -27.10 15.12 -7.57
N ILE A 46 -26.02 14.64 -8.17
CA ILE A 46 -25.64 13.22 -8.13
C ILE A 46 -25.42 12.77 -6.68
N CYS A 47 -24.66 13.55 -5.89
CA CYS A 47 -24.44 13.28 -4.46
C CYS A 47 -25.74 13.28 -3.64
N ALA A 48 -26.76 14.03 -4.07
CA ALA A 48 -28.04 14.06 -3.38
C ALA A 48 -28.89 12.81 -3.65
N CYS A 49 -28.85 12.25 -4.87
CA CYS A 49 -29.77 11.17 -5.28
C CYS A 49 -29.12 9.78 -5.44
N ALA A 50 -27.80 9.68 -5.52
CA ALA A 50 -27.14 8.40 -5.83
C ALA A 50 -27.11 7.44 -4.64
N PHE A 51 -27.28 6.14 -4.90
CA PHE A 51 -27.09 5.05 -3.95
C PHE A 51 -25.70 4.43 -4.11
N TYR A 52 -25.26 3.75 -3.07
CA TYR A 52 -24.02 2.97 -3.08
C TYR A 52 -24.36 1.49 -3.07
N GLU A 53 -23.74 0.73 -3.97
CA GLU A 53 -23.84 -0.72 -4.02
C GLU A 53 -22.45 -1.35 -3.91
N CYS A 54 -22.34 -2.41 -3.10
CA CYS A 54 -21.14 -3.23 -2.99
C CYS A 54 -21.50 -4.65 -3.42
N LEU A 55 -20.95 -5.09 -4.54
CA LEU A 55 -21.18 -6.41 -5.11
C LEU A 55 -19.99 -7.31 -4.76
N GLU A 56 -20.26 -8.50 -4.24
CA GLU A 56 -19.24 -9.56 -4.13
C GLU A 56 -18.89 -10.11 -5.51
N LYS A 57 -17.78 -10.84 -5.63
CA LYS A 57 -17.36 -11.48 -6.88
C LYS A 57 -18.40 -12.48 -7.39
N GLY A 58 -18.75 -12.40 -8.67
CA GLY A 58 -19.63 -13.35 -9.37
C GLY A 58 -21.13 -13.00 -9.33
N ILE A 59 -21.50 -11.86 -8.75
CA ILE A 59 -22.88 -11.39 -8.67
C ILE A 59 -23.32 -10.83 -10.04
N THR A 60 -24.47 -11.29 -10.53
CA THR A 60 -25.09 -10.75 -11.74
C THR A 60 -25.96 -9.54 -11.37
N LEU A 61 -25.63 -8.37 -11.91
CA LEU A 61 -26.37 -7.14 -11.64
C LEU A 61 -27.71 -7.10 -12.38
N PHE A 62 -27.68 -7.46 -13.67
CA PHE A 62 -28.87 -7.69 -14.52
C PHE A 62 -28.48 -8.58 -15.70
N ARG A 63 -29.48 -9.17 -16.36
CA ARG A 63 -29.34 -10.03 -17.54
C ARG A 63 -29.75 -9.30 -18.81
N GLN A 64 -29.21 -9.77 -19.93
CA GLN A 64 -29.64 -9.36 -21.26
C GLN A 64 -31.14 -9.63 -21.43
N GLY A 65 -31.88 -8.63 -21.92
CA GLY A 65 -33.33 -8.67 -22.06
C GLY A 65 -34.12 -8.16 -20.85
N ASP A 66 -33.50 -7.98 -19.68
CA ASP A 66 -34.17 -7.40 -18.51
C ASP A 66 -34.57 -5.93 -18.78
N ILE A 67 -35.63 -5.46 -18.13
CA ILE A 67 -35.98 -4.03 -18.13
C ILE A 67 -35.10 -3.32 -17.10
N GLY A 68 -34.27 -2.38 -17.55
CA GLY A 68 -33.39 -1.61 -16.68
C GLY A 68 -34.13 -0.62 -15.78
N THR A 69 -33.72 -0.52 -14.52
CA THR A 69 -34.33 0.38 -13.51
C THR A 69 -33.38 1.48 -13.01
N SER A 70 -32.07 1.35 -13.28
CA SER A 70 -31.05 2.25 -12.74
C SER A 70 -29.85 2.39 -13.68
N TRP A 71 -29.14 3.50 -13.55
CA TRP A 71 -27.86 3.78 -14.18
C TRP A 71 -26.75 3.59 -13.15
N TYR A 72 -25.56 3.17 -13.60
CA TYR A 72 -24.45 2.79 -12.73
C TYR A 72 -23.14 3.44 -13.16
N ALA A 73 -22.27 3.71 -12.17
CA ALA A 73 -20.88 4.06 -12.40
C ALA A 73 -19.96 3.29 -11.45
N VAL A 74 -18.84 2.78 -11.95
CA VAL A 74 -17.91 1.97 -11.17
C VAL A 74 -16.97 2.87 -10.35
N LEU A 75 -17.03 2.75 -9.02
CA LEU A 75 -16.17 3.48 -8.08
C LEU A 75 -14.91 2.67 -7.72
N SER A 76 -15.05 1.35 -7.63
CA SER A 76 -13.97 0.39 -7.35
C SER A 76 -14.30 -0.98 -7.93
N GLY A 77 -13.29 -1.79 -8.28
CA GLY A 77 -13.46 -3.14 -8.84
C GLY A 77 -13.68 -3.16 -10.36
N SER A 78 -14.23 -4.27 -10.86
CA SER A 78 -14.44 -4.52 -12.29
C SER A 78 -15.60 -5.48 -12.57
N LEU A 79 -16.27 -5.32 -13.71
CA LEU A 79 -17.43 -6.10 -14.13
C LEU A 79 -17.27 -6.62 -15.57
N ASP A 80 -17.69 -7.86 -15.81
CA ASP A 80 -17.72 -8.49 -17.13
C ASP A 80 -19.05 -8.16 -17.84
N VAL A 81 -18.96 -7.77 -19.12
CA VAL A 81 -20.11 -7.61 -20.02
C VAL A 81 -20.27 -8.87 -20.86
N LYS A 82 -21.37 -9.59 -20.69
CA LYS A 82 -21.66 -10.85 -21.38
C LYS A 82 -22.87 -10.72 -22.30
N VAL A 83 -22.75 -11.20 -23.54
CA VAL A 83 -23.85 -11.22 -24.51
C VAL A 83 -24.02 -12.64 -25.03
N SER A 84 -25.28 -13.05 -25.19
CA SER A 84 -25.63 -14.28 -25.90
C SER A 84 -26.24 -13.93 -27.26
N GLU A 85 -25.81 -14.64 -28.29
CA GLU A 85 -26.44 -14.63 -29.62
C GLU A 85 -27.71 -15.50 -29.65
N THR A 86 -27.88 -16.39 -28.66
CA THR A 86 -29.06 -17.24 -28.50
C THR A 86 -29.95 -16.70 -27.38
N ALA A 87 -31.24 -17.09 -27.36
CA ALA A 87 -32.12 -16.80 -26.22
C ALA A 87 -31.65 -17.49 -24.91
N ASN A 88 -30.67 -18.39 -24.99
CA ASN A 88 -30.12 -19.10 -23.84
C ASN A 88 -28.98 -18.30 -23.21
N HIS A 89 -29.11 -18.00 -21.91
CA HIS A 89 -28.13 -17.19 -21.19
C HIS A 89 -26.87 -17.99 -20.79
N GLN A 90 -26.91 -19.31 -20.89
CA GLN A 90 -25.74 -20.16 -20.64
C GLN A 90 -24.68 -20.04 -21.73
N ASP A 91 -25.08 -19.61 -22.93
CA ASP A 91 -24.19 -19.38 -24.07
C ASP A 91 -23.61 -17.95 -24.06
N ALA A 92 -23.93 -17.15 -23.05
CA ALA A 92 -23.49 -15.76 -22.96
C ALA A 92 -21.97 -15.66 -22.75
N VAL A 93 -21.29 -14.93 -23.63
CA VAL A 93 -19.83 -14.82 -23.61
C VAL A 93 -19.38 -13.42 -23.24
N ALA A 94 -18.29 -13.33 -22.46
CA ALA A 94 -17.71 -12.07 -22.04
C ALA A 94 -17.03 -11.36 -23.23
N ILE A 95 -17.52 -10.17 -23.56
CA ILE A 95 -17.03 -9.33 -24.67
C ILE A 95 -15.95 -8.37 -24.17
N CYS A 96 -16.18 -7.75 -23.02
CA CYS A 96 -15.29 -6.74 -22.43
C CYS A 96 -15.44 -6.66 -20.91
N THR A 97 -14.49 -5.97 -20.27
CA THR A 97 -14.50 -5.66 -18.84
C THR A 97 -14.70 -4.16 -18.63
N LEU A 98 -15.59 -3.77 -17.71
CA LEU A 98 -15.80 -2.40 -17.25
C LEU A 98 -15.03 -2.15 -15.95
N GLY A 99 -14.16 -1.15 -15.94
CA GLY A 99 -13.33 -0.74 -14.81
C GLY A 99 -13.78 0.57 -14.14
N ILE A 100 -12.95 1.03 -13.20
CA ILE A 100 -13.23 2.23 -12.38
C ILE A 100 -13.34 3.48 -13.25
N GLY A 101 -14.41 4.24 -13.05
CA GLY A 101 -14.72 5.45 -13.82
C GLY A 101 -15.67 5.19 -15.00
N THR A 102 -15.83 3.93 -15.42
CA THR A 102 -16.78 3.57 -16.48
C THR A 102 -18.21 3.65 -15.96
N ALA A 103 -19.09 4.23 -16.78
CA ALA A 103 -20.52 4.33 -16.54
C ALA A 103 -21.30 3.49 -17.55
N PHE A 104 -22.46 2.96 -17.13
CA PHE A 104 -23.28 2.11 -17.97
C PHE A 104 -24.74 2.07 -17.50
N GLY A 105 -25.64 1.62 -18.39
CA GLY A 105 -27.06 1.40 -18.08
C GLY A 105 -27.97 2.54 -18.51
N GLU A 106 -27.51 3.41 -19.39
CA GLU A 106 -28.22 4.50 -20.05
C GLU A 106 -29.45 4.07 -20.86
N SER A 107 -29.59 2.76 -21.15
CA SER A 107 -30.77 2.14 -21.77
C SER A 107 -32.09 2.42 -21.00
N ILE A 108 -31.99 2.90 -19.77
CA ILE A 108 -33.16 3.36 -19.00
C ILE A 108 -33.74 4.69 -19.51
N LEU A 109 -33.03 5.46 -20.34
CA LEU A 109 -33.52 6.74 -20.85
C LEU A 109 -34.69 6.56 -21.84
N ASP A 110 -34.60 5.55 -22.72
CA ASP A 110 -35.62 5.17 -23.70
C ASP A 110 -36.43 3.92 -23.30
N ASN A 111 -36.14 3.33 -22.14
CA ASN A 111 -36.73 2.06 -21.66
C ASN A 111 -36.39 0.87 -22.58
N THR A 112 -35.23 0.88 -23.24
CA THR A 112 -34.74 -0.28 -23.98
C THR A 112 -34.35 -1.42 -23.02
N PRO A 113 -34.71 -2.68 -23.34
CA PRO A 113 -34.21 -3.83 -22.61
C PRO A 113 -32.67 -3.85 -22.57
N ARG A 114 -32.10 -4.42 -21.51
CA ARG A 114 -30.64 -4.51 -21.35
C ARG A 114 -30.01 -5.26 -22.50
N HIS A 115 -29.02 -4.66 -23.15
CA HIS A 115 -28.31 -5.24 -24.29
C HIS A 115 -27.33 -6.35 -23.90
N ALA A 116 -26.96 -6.44 -22.61
CA ALA A 116 -25.99 -7.41 -22.11
C ALA A 116 -26.29 -7.81 -20.66
N THR A 117 -25.75 -8.96 -20.25
CA THR A 117 -25.68 -9.43 -18.87
C THR A 117 -24.41 -8.87 -18.22
N ILE A 118 -24.55 -8.21 -17.07
CA ILE A 118 -23.41 -7.63 -16.34
C ILE A 118 -23.13 -8.46 -15.08
N VAL A 119 -21.89 -8.90 -14.89
CA VAL A 119 -21.48 -9.74 -13.76
C VAL A 119 -20.23 -9.16 -13.09
N SER A 120 -20.20 -9.04 -11.77
CA SER A 120 -19.01 -8.60 -11.05
C SER A 120 -17.88 -9.62 -11.16
N ARG A 121 -16.71 -9.16 -11.60
CA ARG A 121 -15.51 -10.00 -11.78
C ARG A 121 -14.73 -10.15 -10.47
N GLU A 122 -14.81 -9.13 -9.63
CA GLU A 122 -14.23 -9.04 -8.29
C GLU A 122 -15.18 -8.25 -7.37
N THR A 123 -14.82 -8.11 -6.09
CA THR A 123 -15.59 -7.24 -5.18
C THR A 123 -15.58 -5.81 -5.70
N SER A 124 -16.76 -5.32 -6.10
CA SER A 124 -16.92 -4.08 -6.86
C SER A 124 -17.87 -3.12 -6.16
N GLU A 125 -17.51 -1.85 -6.18
CA GLU A 125 -18.26 -0.75 -5.56
C GLU A 125 -18.85 0.12 -6.66
N LEU A 126 -20.16 0.32 -6.66
CA LEU A 126 -20.89 1.04 -7.69
C LEU A 126 -21.65 2.23 -7.09
N LEU A 127 -21.74 3.30 -7.88
CA LEU A 127 -22.69 4.38 -7.71
C LEU A 127 -23.93 4.04 -8.54
N ARG A 128 -25.11 3.98 -7.93
CA ARG A 128 -26.38 3.70 -8.62
C ARG A 128 -27.28 4.93 -8.60
N ILE A 129 -27.84 5.32 -9.74
CA ILE A 129 -28.87 6.36 -9.82
C ILE A 129 -30.14 5.74 -10.41
N GLU A 130 -31.26 5.94 -9.73
CA GLU A 130 -32.55 5.42 -10.19
C GLU A 130 -33.03 6.16 -11.45
N GLN A 131 -33.82 5.48 -12.28
CA GLN A 131 -34.21 5.96 -13.60
C GLN A 131 -34.86 7.34 -13.60
N ARG A 132 -35.74 7.64 -12.63
CA ARG A 132 -36.49 8.90 -12.57
C ARG A 132 -35.53 10.08 -12.35
N GLU A 133 -34.62 9.92 -11.40
CA GLU A 133 -33.61 10.90 -11.02
C GLU A 133 -32.62 11.09 -12.16
N PHE A 134 -32.19 9.99 -12.80
CA PHE A 134 -31.27 10.04 -13.93
C PHE A 134 -31.87 10.76 -15.15
N LYS A 135 -33.15 10.51 -15.48
CA LYS A 135 -33.86 11.25 -16.53
C LYS A 135 -33.91 12.76 -16.23
N THR A 136 -34.16 13.13 -14.98
CA THR A 136 -34.18 14.53 -14.55
C THR A 136 -32.80 15.19 -14.69
N LEU A 137 -31.74 14.49 -14.29
CA LEU A 137 -30.35 14.95 -14.46
C LEU A 137 -29.98 15.11 -15.94
N TRP A 138 -30.39 14.14 -16.77
CA TRP A 138 -30.16 14.14 -18.20
C TRP A 138 -30.81 15.32 -18.91
N GLU A 139 -32.09 15.60 -18.63
CA GLU A 139 -32.83 16.73 -19.20
C GLU A 139 -32.19 18.08 -18.83
N LYS A 140 -31.66 18.20 -17.61
CA LYS A 140 -31.10 19.44 -17.09
C LYS A 140 -29.64 19.70 -17.49
N TYR A 141 -28.82 18.65 -17.58
CA TYR A 141 -27.37 18.75 -17.80
C TYR A 141 -26.89 17.96 -19.02
N ARG A 142 -27.75 17.83 -20.03
CA ARG A 142 -27.50 17.05 -21.25
C ARG A 142 -26.12 17.29 -21.86
N GLN A 143 -25.71 18.55 -21.99
CA GLN A 143 -24.41 18.93 -22.58
C GLN A 143 -23.22 18.41 -21.76
N SER A 144 -23.31 18.43 -20.42
CA SER A 144 -22.24 17.95 -19.54
C SER A 144 -22.20 16.43 -19.41
N LEU A 145 -23.36 15.76 -19.50
CA LEU A 145 -23.47 14.30 -19.45
C LEU A 145 -23.20 13.66 -20.83
N ALA A 146 -23.26 14.42 -21.91
CA ALA A 146 -23.06 13.94 -23.27
C ALA A 146 -21.66 13.33 -23.51
N GLY A 147 -20.64 13.79 -22.79
CA GLY A 147 -19.30 13.20 -22.83
C GLY A 147 -19.20 11.81 -22.18
N LEU A 148 -20.18 11.38 -21.37
CA LEU A 148 -20.14 10.13 -20.60
C LEU A 148 -21.09 9.03 -21.15
N LEU A 149 -22.11 9.36 -21.95
CA LEU A 149 -23.16 8.38 -22.36
C LEU A 149 -23.02 7.88 -23.81
N ALA A 150 -23.43 6.63 -24.11
CA ALA A 150 -23.47 6.10 -25.48
C ALA A 150 -24.42 6.89 -26.42
N PRO A 151 -24.17 6.93 -27.74
CA PRO A 151 -25.16 7.40 -28.72
C PRO A 151 -26.46 6.59 -28.60
N PRO A 152 -27.64 7.20 -28.80
CA PRO A 152 -27.90 8.56 -29.29
C PRO A 152 -27.83 9.67 -28.22
N TYR A 153 -27.33 9.38 -27.02
CA TYR A 153 -27.38 10.30 -25.89
C TYR A 153 -26.23 11.31 -25.90
N GLY A 154 -24.99 10.94 -26.27
CA GLY A 154 -23.79 11.80 -26.16
C GLY A 154 -23.20 12.44 -27.44
N ALA A 155 -22.36 13.47 -27.27
CA ALA A 155 -21.55 14.18 -28.29
C ALA A 155 -20.25 14.78 -27.70
N MET A 156 -19.30 15.14 -28.57
CA MET A 156 -17.83 15.19 -28.44
C MET A 156 -17.25 16.59 -28.11
N GLU A 157 -16.35 16.73 -27.13
CA GLU A 157 -15.34 17.81 -27.02
C GLU A 157 -14.09 17.35 -26.22
N SER A 158 -12.89 17.72 -26.68
CA SER A 158 -11.58 17.48 -26.04
C SER A 158 -10.96 18.79 -25.57
N GLY A 159 -10.24 18.79 -24.44
CA GLY A 159 -9.54 19.98 -23.94
C GLY A 159 -8.26 19.63 -23.18
N SER A 160 -7.14 20.24 -23.59
CA SER A 160 -5.82 20.22 -22.94
C SER A 160 -5.32 21.65 -22.72
N ASN A 161 -5.56 22.21 -21.53
CA ASN A 161 -5.08 23.57 -21.16
C ASN A 161 -3.94 23.56 -20.12
N ASN A 162 -3.63 22.42 -19.49
CA ASN A 162 -2.67 22.37 -18.37
C ASN A 162 -1.20 22.20 -18.82
N ASP A 163 -0.97 21.57 -19.97
CA ASP A 163 0.39 21.17 -20.38
C ASP A 163 1.22 22.33 -20.94
N SER A 164 0.54 23.32 -21.56
CA SER A 164 1.17 24.56 -22.04
C SER A 164 1.73 25.42 -20.89
N GLU A 165 1.05 25.43 -19.74
CA GLU A 165 1.48 26.22 -18.57
C GLU A 165 2.72 25.62 -17.91
N ALA A 166 2.81 24.28 -17.85
CA ALA A 166 3.97 23.58 -17.30
C ALA A 166 5.27 23.91 -18.07
N GLY A 167 5.18 24.06 -19.40
CA GLY A 167 6.31 24.47 -20.23
C GLY A 167 6.83 25.87 -19.92
N LYS A 168 5.91 26.83 -19.74
CA LYS A 168 6.24 28.22 -19.42
C LYS A 168 6.95 28.35 -18.07
N VAL A 169 6.43 27.69 -17.04
CA VAL A 169 7.02 27.68 -15.70
C VAL A 169 8.46 27.13 -15.74
N LEU A 170 8.69 26.03 -16.46
CA LEU A 170 10.03 25.45 -16.62
C LEU A 170 10.97 26.36 -17.39
N ARG A 171 10.53 26.92 -18.53
CA ARG A 171 11.32 27.86 -19.34
C ARG A 171 11.75 29.06 -18.51
N ASN A 172 10.82 29.69 -17.80
CA ASN A 172 11.10 30.86 -16.96
C ASN A 172 12.06 30.52 -15.81
N ALA A 173 11.91 29.35 -15.18
CA ALA A 173 12.83 28.88 -14.15
C ALA A 173 14.25 28.63 -14.69
N ILE A 174 14.38 28.09 -15.92
CA ILE A 174 15.68 27.91 -16.59
C ILE A 174 16.32 29.27 -16.89
N LEU A 175 15.57 30.22 -17.47
CA LEU A 175 16.08 31.57 -17.75
C LEU A 175 16.49 32.32 -16.48
N SER A 176 15.86 32.06 -15.35
CA SER A 176 16.20 32.66 -14.05
C SER A 176 17.45 32.02 -13.42
N ARG A 177 17.54 30.68 -13.38
CA ARG A 177 18.59 29.95 -12.63
C ARG A 177 19.80 29.54 -13.47
N ALA A 178 19.60 29.30 -14.75
CA ALA A 178 20.62 28.80 -15.67
C ALA A 178 20.44 29.38 -17.10
N PRO A 179 20.59 30.71 -17.30
CA PRO A 179 20.34 31.36 -18.59
C PRO A 179 21.18 30.80 -19.75
N HIS A 180 22.35 30.24 -19.45
CA HIS A 180 23.28 29.68 -20.44
C HIS A 180 22.76 28.42 -21.16
N MET A 181 21.69 27.80 -20.65
CA MET A 181 21.12 26.59 -21.23
C MET A 181 20.32 26.87 -22.52
N ILE A 182 19.59 27.98 -22.56
CA ILE A 182 18.83 28.45 -23.73
C ILE A 182 19.69 29.48 -24.46
N ARG A 183 20.25 29.09 -25.62
CA ARG A 183 21.11 29.98 -26.42
C ARG A 183 21.28 29.47 -27.84
N ASP A 184 21.85 30.30 -28.69
CA ASP A 184 22.22 29.90 -30.04
C ASP A 184 23.40 28.90 -30.03
N ARG A 185 23.26 27.80 -30.78
CA ARG A 185 24.27 26.74 -30.91
C ARG A 185 24.60 26.50 -32.37
N LYS A 186 25.88 26.28 -32.68
CA LYS A 186 26.36 25.99 -34.04
C LYS A 186 26.77 24.53 -34.16
N TYR A 187 26.23 23.84 -35.17
CA TYR A 187 26.55 22.45 -35.47
C TYR A 187 26.53 22.22 -36.99
N HIS A 188 27.57 21.59 -37.53
CA HIS A 188 27.78 21.42 -38.98
C HIS A 188 27.47 22.68 -39.81
N LEU A 189 28.01 23.84 -39.40
CA LEU A 189 27.83 25.15 -40.05
C LEU A 189 26.39 25.71 -40.04
N LYS A 190 25.41 25.00 -39.48
CA LYS A 190 24.07 25.51 -39.21
C LYS A 190 24.02 26.12 -37.81
N THR A 191 23.33 27.25 -37.67
CA THR A 191 23.06 27.88 -36.37
C THR A 191 21.63 27.55 -35.96
N TYR A 192 21.49 26.87 -34.83
CA TYR A 192 20.23 26.55 -34.18
C TYR A 192 20.00 27.62 -33.12
N ARG A 193 18.98 28.46 -33.30
CA ARG A 193 18.68 29.57 -32.40
C ARG A 193 17.95 29.11 -31.14
N GLN A 194 18.26 29.78 -30.03
CA GLN A 194 17.61 29.65 -28.71
C GLN A 194 17.25 28.20 -28.34
N CYS A 195 18.24 27.30 -28.42
CA CYS A 195 18.01 25.88 -28.19
C CYS A 195 18.76 25.34 -26.95
N CYS A 196 18.14 24.33 -26.36
CA CYS A 196 18.63 23.55 -25.23
C CYS A 196 19.30 22.26 -25.74
N VAL A 197 20.11 21.64 -24.88
CA VAL A 197 20.68 20.30 -25.13
C VAL A 197 19.98 19.27 -24.24
N GLY A 198 19.62 18.11 -24.79
CA GLY A 198 18.94 17.03 -24.06
C GLY A 198 19.62 16.65 -22.74
N THR A 199 20.94 16.42 -22.75
CA THR A 199 21.70 16.11 -21.52
C THR A 199 21.67 17.24 -20.49
N GLU A 200 21.76 18.50 -20.93
CA GLU A 200 21.75 19.66 -20.03
C GLU A 200 20.37 19.83 -19.37
N LEU A 201 19.28 19.57 -20.11
CA LEU A 201 17.90 19.59 -19.59
C LEU A 201 17.68 18.50 -18.54
N VAL A 202 18.20 17.29 -18.77
CA VAL A 202 18.14 16.18 -17.81
C VAL A 202 18.93 16.54 -16.54
N ASP A 203 20.16 17.02 -16.69
CA ASP A 203 21.01 17.42 -15.56
C ASP A 203 20.33 18.50 -14.70
N TRP A 204 19.76 19.51 -15.35
CA TRP A 204 19.08 20.61 -14.66
C TRP A 204 17.88 20.11 -13.86
N LEU A 205 17.04 19.25 -14.46
CA LEU A 205 15.81 18.75 -13.83
C LEU A 205 16.11 17.85 -12.62
N VAL A 206 17.12 16.99 -12.73
CA VAL A 206 17.61 16.15 -11.61
C VAL A 206 18.13 17.01 -10.45
N LEU A 207 18.79 18.13 -10.75
CA LEU A 207 19.28 19.06 -9.72
C LEU A 207 18.16 19.89 -9.07
N GLN A 208 17.03 20.11 -9.74
CA GLN A 208 15.95 20.95 -9.21
C GLN A 208 15.15 20.28 -8.09
N SER A 209 14.97 18.95 -8.13
CA SER A 209 14.12 18.27 -7.16
C SER A 209 14.54 16.84 -6.86
N ALA A 210 14.51 16.50 -5.56
CA ALA A 210 14.76 15.14 -5.07
C ALA A 210 13.63 14.14 -5.40
N CYS A 211 12.52 14.57 -6.02
CA CYS A 211 11.48 13.65 -6.52
C CYS A 211 11.85 13.03 -7.86
N VAL A 212 12.85 13.57 -8.56
CA VAL A 212 13.39 13.00 -9.79
C VAL A 212 14.50 12.03 -9.39
N LEU A 213 14.17 10.74 -9.36
CA LEU A 213 15.03 9.72 -8.76
C LEU A 213 16.14 9.25 -9.70
N THR A 214 15.89 9.28 -11.01
CA THR A 214 16.79 8.77 -12.05
C THR A 214 16.79 9.69 -13.28
N ARG A 215 17.84 9.57 -14.11
CA ARG A 215 17.89 10.25 -15.41
C ARG A 215 16.79 9.77 -16.37
N SER A 216 16.43 8.48 -16.31
CA SER A 216 15.32 7.93 -17.09
C SER A 216 13.98 8.55 -16.73
N HIS A 217 13.74 8.82 -15.44
CA HIS A 217 12.54 9.52 -15.00
C HIS A 217 12.48 10.95 -15.55
N ALA A 218 13.62 11.67 -15.54
CA ALA A 218 13.72 12.98 -16.16
C ALA A 218 13.47 12.95 -17.68
N VAL A 219 13.96 11.93 -18.39
CA VAL A 219 13.67 11.72 -19.82
C VAL A 219 12.16 11.58 -20.05
N GLY A 220 11.44 10.81 -19.22
CA GLY A 220 9.99 10.69 -19.30
C GLY A 220 9.25 12.02 -19.09
N MET A 221 9.70 12.83 -18.13
CA MET A 221 9.14 14.16 -17.87
C MET A 221 9.31 15.12 -19.07
N TRP A 222 10.49 15.11 -19.70
CA TRP A 222 10.73 15.92 -20.90
C TRP A 222 10.00 15.36 -22.13
N GLN A 223 9.84 14.04 -22.22
CA GLN A 223 9.05 13.39 -23.27
C GLN A 223 7.59 13.83 -23.23
N ALA A 224 7.00 14.00 -22.03
CA ALA A 224 5.63 14.48 -21.90
C ALA A 224 5.43 15.86 -22.54
N LEU A 225 6.37 16.79 -22.33
CA LEU A 225 6.32 18.13 -22.95
C LEU A 225 6.58 18.09 -24.46
N LEU A 226 7.35 17.11 -24.93
CA LEU A 226 7.60 16.93 -26.36
C LEU A 226 6.39 16.38 -27.11
N GLU A 227 5.66 15.43 -26.50
CA GLU A 227 4.43 14.88 -27.08
C GLU A 227 3.33 15.94 -27.21
N GLU A 228 3.23 16.87 -26.27
CA GLU A 228 2.28 17.99 -26.28
C GLU A 228 2.74 19.17 -27.16
N GLY A 229 3.90 19.09 -27.81
CA GLY A 229 4.43 20.14 -28.69
C GLY A 229 4.91 21.41 -27.96
N VAL A 230 5.06 21.33 -26.64
CA VAL A 230 5.55 22.43 -25.79
C VAL A 230 7.09 22.53 -25.87
N LEU A 231 7.76 21.41 -26.11
CA LEU A 231 9.20 21.31 -26.35
C LEU A 231 9.47 20.49 -27.62
N ASN A 232 10.02 21.10 -28.66
CA ASN A 232 10.22 20.45 -29.96
C ASN A 232 11.69 20.07 -30.17
N HIS A 233 11.95 18.88 -30.72
CA HIS A 233 13.27 18.57 -31.28
C HIS A 233 13.48 19.40 -32.55
N VAL A 234 14.68 19.96 -32.74
CA VAL A 234 14.95 20.85 -33.90
C VAL A 234 14.78 20.19 -35.26
N ASP A 235 14.96 18.87 -35.33
CA ASP A 235 14.75 18.04 -36.53
C ASP A 235 13.43 17.24 -36.49
N GLN A 236 12.50 17.58 -35.59
CA GLN A 236 11.16 16.97 -35.48
C GLN A 236 11.17 15.46 -35.13
N GLU A 237 12.15 15.02 -34.32
CA GLU A 237 12.12 13.67 -33.74
C GLU A 237 11.03 13.57 -32.66
N LEU A 238 10.30 12.45 -32.66
CA LEU A 238 9.16 12.21 -31.75
C LEU A 238 9.55 11.71 -30.35
N GLY A 239 10.84 11.46 -30.09
CA GLY A 239 11.34 10.90 -28.85
C GLY A 239 12.45 11.73 -28.25
N PHE A 240 12.29 12.15 -27.00
CA PHE A 240 13.30 12.84 -26.23
C PHE A 240 14.43 11.87 -25.84
N GLN A 241 15.66 12.32 -26.00
CA GLN A 241 16.86 11.53 -25.70
C GLN A 241 17.83 12.32 -24.84
N ASP A 242 18.36 11.65 -23.81
CA ASP A 242 19.48 12.11 -22.98
C ASP A 242 20.80 12.03 -23.76
N LYS A 243 20.90 12.85 -24.82
CA LYS A 243 22.05 12.94 -25.73
C LYS A 243 22.32 14.40 -26.07
N TYR A 244 23.43 14.62 -26.78
CA TYR A 244 23.79 15.92 -27.33
C TYR A 244 22.92 16.25 -28.57
N LEU A 245 21.61 16.38 -28.35
CA LEU A 245 20.59 16.75 -29.35
C LEU A 245 19.93 18.06 -28.93
N PHE A 246 19.47 18.84 -29.91
CA PHE A 246 18.92 20.17 -29.66
C PHE A 246 17.39 20.17 -29.59
N TYR A 247 16.86 20.86 -28.58
CA TYR A 247 15.42 21.04 -28.36
C TYR A 247 15.11 22.53 -28.17
N ARG A 248 13.89 22.95 -28.51
CA ARG A 248 13.43 24.34 -28.42
C ARG A 248 12.04 24.40 -27.79
N PHE A 249 11.83 25.33 -26.86
CA PHE A 249 10.50 25.58 -26.31
C PHE A 249 9.62 26.30 -27.32
N LEU A 250 8.31 26.04 -27.28
CA LEU A 250 7.33 26.66 -28.18
C LEU A 250 7.42 28.19 -28.16
N ASP A 251 7.57 28.80 -26.97
CA ASP A 251 7.70 30.25 -26.83
C ASP A 251 8.95 30.82 -27.53
N ASP A 252 10.01 30.02 -27.70
CA ASP A 252 11.27 30.43 -28.34
C ASP A 252 11.28 30.20 -29.87
N GLU A 253 10.17 29.76 -30.46
CA GLU A 253 10.02 29.66 -31.93
C GLU A 253 9.82 31.03 -32.59
N GLU A 254 9.20 31.98 -31.88
CA GLU A 254 9.00 33.34 -32.38
C GLU A 254 10.30 34.17 -32.28
N GLU A 255 10.53 35.06 -33.24
CA GLU A 255 11.81 35.77 -33.36
C GLU A 255 11.97 36.91 -32.31
N ASP A 256 10.86 37.37 -31.73
CA ASP A 256 10.74 38.50 -30.80
C ASP A 256 10.17 38.09 -29.42
N THR A 257 10.52 36.91 -28.90
CA THR A 257 10.01 36.47 -27.59
C THR A 257 10.50 37.39 -26.45
N PRO A 258 9.59 38.03 -25.68
CA PRO A 258 10.01 38.87 -24.57
C PRO A 258 10.63 38.02 -23.45
N LEU A 259 11.66 38.58 -22.80
CA LEU A 259 12.18 38.00 -21.56
C LEU A 259 11.10 38.09 -20.47
N PRO A 260 10.96 37.06 -19.62
CA PRO A 260 9.97 37.08 -18.55
C PRO A 260 10.25 38.23 -17.58
N SER A 261 9.18 38.89 -17.16
CA SER A 261 9.21 39.94 -16.14
C SER A 261 9.67 39.38 -14.79
N GLU A 262 10.14 40.25 -13.88
CA GLU A 262 10.55 39.81 -12.54
C GLU A 262 9.38 39.25 -11.71
N GLU A 263 8.14 39.64 -12.03
CA GLU A 263 6.94 39.09 -11.39
C GLU A 263 6.65 37.66 -11.89
N GLU A 264 6.66 37.44 -13.20
CA GLU A 264 6.49 36.10 -13.80
C GLU A 264 7.60 35.13 -13.38
N LYS A 265 8.84 35.61 -13.23
CA LYS A 265 9.94 34.81 -12.67
C LYS A 265 9.64 34.39 -11.23
N ARG A 266 9.14 35.30 -10.40
CA ARG A 266 8.80 35.00 -8.99
C ARG A 266 7.66 33.99 -8.90
N GLU A 267 6.60 34.16 -9.70
CA GLU A 267 5.47 33.23 -9.77
C GLU A 267 5.92 31.85 -10.25
N SER A 268 6.69 31.79 -11.34
CA SER A 268 7.25 30.53 -11.85
C SER A 268 8.16 29.83 -10.83
N GLU A 269 8.90 30.57 -10.00
CA GLU A 269 9.73 29.98 -8.94
C GLU A 269 8.90 29.35 -7.80
N GLU A 270 7.72 29.91 -7.52
CA GLU A 270 6.78 29.41 -6.52
C GLU A 270 6.03 28.16 -7.02
N GLU A 271 5.65 28.14 -8.30
CA GLU A 271 4.91 27.04 -8.95
C GLU A 271 5.79 25.86 -9.42
N LEU A 272 7.10 26.10 -9.59
CA LEU A 272 8.06 25.08 -10.06
C LEU A 272 7.98 23.73 -9.31
N PRO A 273 7.87 23.67 -7.97
CA PRO A 273 7.78 22.39 -7.26
C PRO A 273 6.51 21.60 -7.59
N GLU A 274 5.38 22.27 -7.79
CA GLU A 274 4.11 21.63 -8.16
C GLU A 274 4.14 21.17 -9.60
N THR A 275 4.70 21.98 -10.50
CA THR A 275 4.91 21.63 -11.92
C THR A 275 5.81 20.41 -12.06
N ILE A 276 6.93 20.36 -11.33
CA ILE A 276 7.82 19.19 -11.31
C ILE A 276 7.09 17.95 -10.77
N LEU A 277 6.25 18.10 -9.74
CA LEU A 277 5.48 16.98 -9.19
C LEU A 277 4.43 16.46 -10.19
N PHE A 278 3.75 17.36 -10.90
CA PHE A 278 2.82 17.03 -11.98
C PHE A 278 3.54 16.28 -13.11
N LEU A 279 4.66 16.81 -13.61
CA LEU A 279 5.46 16.15 -14.65
C LEU A 279 6.00 14.80 -14.20
N ALA A 280 6.38 14.66 -12.94
CA ALA A 280 6.85 13.40 -12.37
C ALA A 280 5.74 12.31 -12.33
N GLN A 281 4.47 12.71 -12.34
CA GLN A 281 3.32 11.79 -12.40
C GLN A 281 2.98 11.36 -13.83
N ILE A 282 3.09 12.26 -14.82
CA ILE A 282 2.80 11.93 -16.24
C ILE A 282 4.00 11.38 -17.00
N GLY A 283 5.22 11.65 -16.53
CA GLY A 283 6.46 11.26 -17.20
C GLY A 283 6.65 9.75 -17.43
N PRO A 284 6.30 8.85 -16.48
CA PRO A 284 6.43 7.41 -16.70
C PRO A 284 5.57 6.89 -17.86
N ASP A 285 4.35 7.41 -18.01
CA ASP A 285 3.43 7.04 -19.10
C ASP A 285 3.91 7.57 -20.47
N ALA A 286 4.43 8.80 -20.52
CA ALA A 286 5.08 9.33 -21.72
C ALA A 286 6.34 8.53 -22.11
N LEU A 287 7.16 8.15 -21.12
CA LEU A 287 8.33 7.28 -21.33
C LEU A 287 7.92 5.91 -21.88
N LEU A 288 6.86 5.32 -21.33
CA LEU A 288 6.30 4.05 -21.78
C LEU A 288 5.89 4.11 -23.25
N ARG A 289 5.11 5.12 -23.65
CA ARG A 289 4.69 5.32 -25.05
C ARG A 289 5.89 5.45 -25.99
N MET A 290 6.88 6.25 -25.60
CA MET A 290 8.10 6.43 -26.39
C MET A 290 8.85 5.10 -26.59
N ILE A 291 9.00 4.29 -25.54
CA ILE A 291 9.69 3.00 -25.62
C ILE A 291 8.87 1.99 -26.44
N LEU A 292 7.56 1.93 -26.24
CA LEU A 292 6.70 0.96 -26.94
C LEU A 292 6.55 1.22 -28.45
N ARG A 293 6.86 2.44 -28.92
CA ARG A 293 7.02 2.73 -30.36
C ARG A 293 8.20 1.98 -30.99
N LYS A 294 9.18 1.50 -30.20
CA LYS A 294 10.22 0.60 -30.68
C LYS A 294 9.63 -0.78 -30.98
N SER A 295 10.11 -1.41 -32.06
CA SER A 295 9.75 -2.80 -32.36
C SER A 295 10.21 -3.75 -31.22
N PRO A 296 9.46 -4.84 -30.93
CA PRO A 296 9.81 -5.84 -29.90
C PRO A 296 11.29 -6.24 -29.87
N GLY A 297 11.90 -6.50 -31.03
CA GLY A 297 13.30 -6.94 -31.15
C GLY A 297 14.35 -5.85 -30.94
N GLN A 298 13.97 -4.57 -30.87
CA GLN A 298 14.89 -3.42 -30.68
C GLN A 298 14.92 -2.91 -29.23
N ARG A 299 14.12 -3.51 -28.34
CA ARG A 299 14.05 -3.10 -26.93
C ARG A 299 15.28 -3.58 -26.17
N THR A 300 15.91 -2.69 -25.42
CA THR A 300 17.03 -3.02 -24.53
C THR A 300 16.51 -3.69 -23.24
N GLY A 301 17.42 -4.24 -22.42
CA GLY A 301 17.04 -4.75 -21.09
C GLY A 301 16.36 -3.69 -20.23
N ASP A 302 16.88 -2.46 -20.24
CA ASP A 302 16.32 -1.33 -19.50
C ASP A 302 14.94 -0.93 -20.03
N ASP A 303 14.73 -0.96 -21.35
CA ASP A 303 13.41 -0.72 -21.96
C ASP A 303 12.36 -1.71 -21.44
N LEU A 304 12.74 -3.00 -21.33
CA LEU A 304 11.85 -4.06 -20.85
C LEU A 304 11.52 -3.92 -19.36
N GLU A 305 12.47 -3.49 -18.53
CA GLU A 305 12.23 -3.21 -17.11
C GLU A 305 11.25 -2.05 -16.93
N ILE A 306 11.42 -0.95 -17.69
CA ILE A 306 10.50 0.20 -17.65
C ILE A 306 9.09 -0.21 -18.08
N ILE A 307 8.96 -0.95 -19.19
CA ILE A 307 7.64 -1.45 -19.62
C ILE A 307 7.03 -2.30 -18.51
N TYR A 308 7.78 -3.28 -17.97
CA TYR A 308 7.32 -4.17 -16.92
C TYR A 308 6.81 -3.42 -15.68
N ASP A 309 7.55 -2.42 -15.20
CA ASP A 309 7.17 -1.61 -14.06
C ASP A 309 5.83 -0.88 -14.30
N GLU A 310 5.58 -0.40 -15.52
CA GLU A 310 4.29 0.20 -15.88
C GLU A 310 3.17 -0.84 -16.00
N LEU A 311 3.45 -2.05 -16.50
CA LEU A 311 2.45 -3.14 -16.55
C LEU A 311 1.97 -3.57 -15.17
N LEU A 312 2.73 -3.31 -14.10
CA LEU A 312 2.30 -3.54 -12.73
C LEU A 312 1.15 -2.59 -12.31
N HIS A 313 1.07 -1.41 -12.91
CA HIS A 313 0.06 -0.39 -12.62
C HIS A 313 -1.20 -0.52 -13.48
N ILE A 314 -1.13 -1.23 -14.61
CA ILE A 314 -2.28 -1.47 -15.51
C ILE A 314 -3.24 -2.49 -14.88
N LYS A 315 -4.44 -2.03 -14.50
CA LYS A 315 -5.47 -2.84 -13.82
C LYS A 315 -5.94 -4.04 -14.66
N ALA A 316 -6.10 -3.88 -15.97
CA ALA A 316 -6.48 -4.97 -16.87
C ALA A 316 -5.50 -6.17 -16.78
N LEU A 317 -4.22 -5.90 -16.49
CA LEU A 317 -3.17 -6.91 -16.35
C LEU A 317 -3.00 -7.41 -14.91
N ALA A 318 -3.70 -6.85 -13.91
CA ALA A 318 -3.48 -7.16 -12.49
C ALA A 318 -3.63 -8.65 -12.15
N HIS A 319 -4.50 -9.36 -12.89
CA HIS A 319 -4.76 -10.79 -12.74
C HIS A 319 -3.69 -11.72 -13.31
N LEU A 320 -2.76 -11.19 -14.12
CA LEU A 320 -1.69 -11.98 -14.73
C LEU A 320 -0.51 -12.14 -13.77
N SER A 321 0.19 -13.27 -13.86
CA SER A 321 1.40 -13.51 -13.06
C SER A 321 2.53 -12.57 -13.47
N ASN A 322 3.49 -12.35 -12.56
CA ASN A 322 4.65 -11.51 -12.85
C ASN A 322 5.50 -12.06 -14.01
N THR A 323 5.56 -13.37 -14.18
CA THR A 323 6.22 -14.02 -15.32
C THR A 323 5.54 -13.66 -16.63
N VAL A 324 4.21 -13.77 -16.71
CA VAL A 324 3.45 -13.38 -17.90
C VAL A 324 3.63 -11.90 -18.21
N LYS A 325 3.59 -11.01 -17.20
CA LYS A 325 3.83 -9.57 -17.41
C LYS A 325 5.22 -9.27 -17.96
N ARG A 326 6.26 -9.98 -17.50
CA ARG A 326 7.63 -9.82 -18.04
C ARG A 326 7.72 -10.26 -19.50
N GLU A 327 7.11 -11.38 -19.84
CA GLU A 327 7.05 -11.84 -21.22
C GLU A 327 6.24 -10.87 -22.10
N LEU A 328 5.12 -10.34 -21.59
CA LEU A 328 4.32 -9.32 -22.26
C LEU A 328 5.10 -8.05 -22.56
N ALA A 329 5.98 -7.60 -21.66
CA ALA A 329 6.83 -6.43 -21.91
C ALA A 329 7.68 -6.57 -23.18
N SER A 330 8.07 -7.79 -23.53
CA SER A 330 8.86 -8.07 -24.73
C SER A 330 8.05 -8.06 -26.03
N VAL A 331 6.73 -8.30 -25.99
CA VAL A 331 5.89 -8.47 -27.19
C VAL A 331 4.83 -7.39 -27.37
N LEU A 332 4.51 -6.62 -26.34
CA LEU A 332 3.46 -5.60 -26.37
C LEU A 332 3.70 -4.58 -27.49
N ILE A 333 2.67 -4.24 -28.25
CA ILE A 333 2.75 -3.30 -29.35
C ILE A 333 1.91 -2.06 -28.99
N PHE A 334 2.48 -0.88 -29.13
CA PHE A 334 1.73 0.36 -29.00
C PHE A 334 1.14 0.77 -30.34
N GLU A 335 -0.15 1.08 -30.36
CA GLU A 335 -0.88 1.52 -31.54
C GLU A 335 -1.69 2.79 -31.22
N SER A 336 -1.67 3.75 -32.13
CA SER A 336 -2.38 5.02 -31.98
C SER A 336 -3.19 5.32 -33.23
N HIS A 337 -4.45 5.68 -33.06
CA HIS A 337 -5.33 6.05 -34.16
C HIS A 337 -5.82 7.49 -33.98
N ALA A 338 -5.59 8.31 -34.99
CA ALA A 338 -5.86 9.74 -34.91
C ALA A 338 -7.34 10.11 -35.05
N LYS A 339 -8.16 9.28 -35.71
CA LYS A 339 -9.54 9.64 -36.09
C LYS A 339 -10.59 8.76 -35.42
N ALA A 340 -11.61 9.40 -34.85
CA ALA A 340 -12.88 8.78 -34.49
C ALA A 340 -13.54 8.11 -35.71
N GLY A 341 -14.28 7.04 -35.48
CA GLY A 341 -14.95 6.23 -36.51
C GLY A 341 -14.08 5.15 -37.15
N THR A 342 -12.79 5.04 -36.80
CA THR A 342 -11.93 3.96 -37.32
C THR A 342 -12.36 2.61 -36.74
N VAL A 343 -12.56 1.60 -37.59
CA VAL A 343 -12.89 0.23 -37.16
C VAL A 343 -11.60 -0.53 -36.85
N CYS A 344 -11.51 -1.10 -35.65
CA CYS A 344 -10.35 -1.87 -35.19
C CYS A 344 -10.52 -3.37 -35.46
N GLU A 345 -9.73 -3.92 -36.38
CA GLU A 345 -9.75 -5.34 -36.77
C GLU A 345 -8.79 -6.22 -35.96
N TYR A 346 -8.49 -5.92 -34.68
CA TYR A 346 -7.48 -6.69 -33.90
C TYR A 346 -8.00 -7.65 -32.82
N PHE A 347 -7.23 -8.73 -32.61
CA PHE A 347 -7.62 -9.88 -31.80
C PHE A 347 -7.45 -9.70 -30.28
N PHE A 348 -6.61 -8.76 -29.80
CA PHE A 348 -6.46 -8.49 -28.37
C PHE A 348 -5.75 -7.16 -28.07
N ILE A 349 -6.40 -6.31 -27.28
CA ILE A 349 -5.94 -4.95 -26.98
C ILE A 349 -6.26 -4.57 -25.52
N PHE A 350 -5.30 -3.92 -24.85
CA PHE A 350 -5.46 -3.16 -23.60
C PHE A 350 -5.51 -1.66 -23.91
N PHE A 351 -6.37 -0.91 -23.23
CA PHE A 351 -6.59 0.52 -23.51
C PHE A 351 -5.67 1.44 -22.70
N LEU A 352 -5.17 2.51 -23.32
CA LEU A 352 -4.44 3.60 -22.64
C LEU A 352 -5.15 4.97 -22.73
N VAL A 353 -6.13 5.19 -23.61
CA VAL A 353 -6.85 6.48 -23.79
C VAL A 353 -8.35 6.22 -24.04
N PRO A 354 -9.27 7.14 -23.66
CA PRO A 354 -10.73 7.02 -23.86
C PRO A 354 -11.13 6.70 -25.30
N CYS A 355 -11.90 5.62 -25.48
CA CYS A 355 -12.50 5.22 -26.76
C CYS A 355 -13.79 4.45 -26.50
N SER A 356 -14.97 4.98 -26.85
CA SER A 356 -16.17 4.11 -26.86
C SER A 356 -16.18 3.15 -28.03
N LEU A 357 -16.95 2.06 -27.89
CA LEU A 357 -17.10 0.99 -28.87
C LEU A 357 -18.43 1.14 -29.62
N ASP A 358 -18.49 0.60 -30.83
CA ASP A 358 -19.72 0.47 -31.62
C ASP A 358 -19.90 -0.98 -32.05
N ASN A 359 -21.06 -1.56 -31.74
CA ASN A 359 -21.39 -2.94 -32.08
C ASN A 359 -22.28 -2.93 -33.32
N SER A 360 -21.79 -3.50 -34.43
CA SER A 360 -22.56 -3.61 -35.67
C SER A 360 -22.93 -5.05 -35.99
N VAL A 361 -23.85 -5.64 -35.21
CA VAL A 361 -24.73 -6.72 -35.68
C VAL A 361 -26.12 -6.53 -35.04
N GLU A 362 -27.11 -6.18 -35.86
CA GLU A 362 -28.57 -6.06 -35.63
C GLU A 362 -29.16 -5.20 -34.47
N TYR A 363 -28.44 -4.81 -33.41
CA TYR A 363 -29.05 -4.17 -32.21
C TYR A 363 -28.45 -2.83 -31.70
N GLY A 364 -27.44 -2.24 -32.35
CA GLY A 364 -26.86 -0.93 -31.95
C GLY A 364 -25.76 -0.99 -30.87
N VAL A 365 -25.41 0.17 -30.29
CA VAL A 365 -24.30 0.31 -29.31
C VAL A 365 -24.60 -0.41 -27.99
N VAL A 366 -23.80 -1.42 -27.62
CA VAL A 366 -24.01 -2.23 -26.40
C VAL A 366 -23.43 -1.57 -25.14
N CYS A 367 -22.20 -1.04 -25.21
CA CYS A 367 -21.55 -0.33 -24.10
C CYS A 367 -20.35 0.50 -24.60
N THR A 368 -19.89 1.45 -23.79
CA THR A 368 -18.72 2.29 -24.05
C THR A 368 -17.58 1.94 -23.09
N LEU A 369 -16.40 1.63 -23.62
CA LEU A 369 -15.19 1.39 -22.80
C LEU A 369 -14.39 2.69 -22.61
N HIS A 370 -13.57 2.72 -21.56
CA HIS A 370 -12.73 3.86 -21.19
C HIS A 370 -11.29 3.42 -20.88
N GLU A 371 -10.43 4.39 -20.57
CA GLU A 371 -9.04 4.16 -20.14
C GLU A 371 -8.97 3.09 -19.04
N GLY A 372 -8.23 2.01 -19.28
CA GLY A 372 -8.01 0.91 -18.33
C GLY A 372 -8.92 -0.32 -18.49
N ASP A 373 -9.89 -0.28 -19.40
CA ASP A 373 -10.72 -1.44 -19.77
C ASP A 373 -9.93 -2.45 -20.66
N ASP A 374 -10.55 -3.57 -21.06
CA ASP A 374 -9.97 -4.57 -21.99
C ASP A 374 -11.03 -5.28 -22.86
N PHE A 375 -10.65 -5.72 -24.08
CA PHE A 375 -11.53 -6.41 -25.03
C PHE A 375 -10.79 -7.43 -25.92
N GLY A 376 -11.57 -8.30 -26.59
CA GLY A 376 -11.05 -9.25 -27.58
C GLY A 376 -10.49 -10.56 -27.01
N LYS A 377 -10.46 -10.72 -25.67
CA LYS A 377 -9.91 -11.89 -24.97
C LYS A 377 -10.44 -13.25 -25.45
N LEU A 378 -11.73 -13.31 -25.79
CA LEU A 378 -12.39 -14.55 -26.16
C LEU A 378 -11.82 -15.18 -27.44
N ALA A 379 -11.55 -14.35 -28.46
CA ALA A 379 -11.05 -14.79 -29.77
C ALA A 379 -9.62 -15.36 -29.69
N LEU A 380 -8.86 -14.96 -28.67
CA LEU A 380 -7.55 -15.55 -28.38
C LEU A 380 -7.64 -16.99 -27.86
N VAL A 381 -8.61 -17.26 -26.99
CA VAL A 381 -8.69 -18.53 -26.24
C VAL A 381 -9.46 -19.61 -26.98
N THR A 382 -10.49 -19.23 -27.75
CA THR A 382 -11.49 -20.19 -28.28
C THR A 382 -11.45 -20.37 -29.79
N ASP A 383 -10.55 -19.66 -30.50
CA ASP A 383 -10.49 -19.62 -31.98
C ASP A 383 -11.83 -19.25 -32.66
N SER A 384 -12.74 -18.65 -31.90
CA SER A 384 -14.07 -18.24 -32.34
C SER A 384 -14.02 -16.94 -33.16
N PRO A 385 -14.96 -16.76 -34.11
CA PRO A 385 -15.14 -15.47 -34.77
C PRO A 385 -15.54 -14.40 -33.75
N ARG A 386 -15.31 -13.12 -34.08
CA ARG A 386 -15.66 -12.03 -33.17
C ARG A 386 -17.16 -11.94 -32.96
N ALA A 387 -17.54 -11.88 -31.69
CA ALA A 387 -18.91 -11.57 -31.25
C ALA A 387 -19.23 -10.05 -31.30
N ALA A 388 -18.25 -9.20 -31.60
CA ALA A 388 -18.38 -7.74 -31.56
C ALA A 388 -17.40 -7.02 -32.50
N SER A 389 -17.87 -5.93 -33.12
CA SER A 389 -17.04 -4.95 -33.83
C SER A 389 -16.56 -3.87 -32.86
N ILE A 390 -15.45 -3.20 -33.19
CA ILE A 390 -14.82 -2.19 -32.35
C ILE A 390 -14.59 -0.96 -33.21
N VAL A 391 -15.12 0.19 -32.82
CA VAL A 391 -15.03 1.44 -33.58
C VAL A 391 -14.63 2.56 -32.62
N LEU A 392 -13.69 3.41 -33.01
CA LEU A 392 -13.20 4.49 -32.16
C LEU A 392 -14.24 5.60 -31.99
N ARG A 393 -14.39 6.11 -30.76
CA ARG A 393 -15.25 7.27 -30.47
C ARG A 393 -14.53 8.60 -30.54
N GLU A 394 -13.29 8.62 -30.07
CA GLU A 394 -12.52 9.83 -29.89
C GLU A 394 -11.33 9.82 -30.85
N ASP A 395 -10.88 11.02 -31.19
CA ASP A 395 -9.63 11.21 -31.89
C ASP A 395 -8.46 10.87 -30.96
N ASN A 396 -7.32 10.49 -31.53
CA ASN A 396 -6.09 10.19 -30.81
C ASN A 396 -6.19 9.06 -29.75
N CYS A 397 -6.96 8.03 -30.03
CA CYS A 397 -7.03 6.81 -29.23
C CYS A 397 -5.69 6.04 -29.19
N HIS A 398 -5.34 5.47 -28.03
CA HIS A 398 -4.09 4.72 -27.82
C HIS A 398 -4.33 3.34 -27.21
N PHE A 399 -3.60 2.36 -27.74
CA PHE A 399 -3.80 0.93 -27.52
C PHE A 399 -2.49 0.19 -27.27
N LEU A 400 -2.58 -0.81 -26.41
CA LEU A 400 -1.54 -1.81 -26.18
C LEU A 400 -2.03 -3.16 -26.70
N ARG A 401 -1.48 -3.60 -27.82
CA ARG A 401 -1.90 -4.80 -28.54
C ARG A 401 -0.97 -5.97 -28.25
N VAL A 402 -1.52 -7.17 -28.16
CA VAL A 402 -0.73 -8.42 -28.13
C VAL A 402 -1.25 -9.32 -29.25
N ASP A 403 -0.34 -9.80 -30.09
CA ASP A 403 -0.71 -10.72 -31.17
C ASP A 403 -1.07 -12.11 -30.63
N LYS A 404 -1.98 -12.80 -31.33
CA LYS A 404 -2.47 -14.13 -30.91
C LYS A 404 -1.36 -15.18 -30.85
N GLU A 405 -0.42 -15.12 -31.77
CA GLU A 405 0.73 -16.03 -31.81
C GLU A 405 1.64 -15.81 -30.60
N ASP A 406 1.93 -14.55 -30.27
CA ASP A 406 2.72 -14.17 -29.11
C ASP A 406 2.02 -14.55 -27.81
N PHE A 407 0.72 -14.27 -27.68
CA PHE A 407 -0.06 -14.65 -26.50
C PHE A 407 -0.04 -16.17 -26.26
N ASN A 408 -0.28 -16.95 -27.31
CA ASN A 408 -0.24 -18.41 -27.22
C ASN A 408 1.18 -18.94 -26.98
N ARG A 409 2.22 -18.29 -27.51
CA ARG A 409 3.61 -18.61 -27.21
C ARG A 409 3.90 -18.40 -25.73
N ILE A 410 3.54 -17.24 -25.17
CA ILE A 410 3.74 -16.93 -23.76
C ILE A 410 3.04 -17.97 -22.86
N LEU A 411 1.80 -18.35 -23.18
CA LEU A 411 1.10 -19.39 -22.42
C LEU A 411 1.80 -20.76 -22.49
N ARG A 412 2.30 -21.15 -23.66
CA ARG A 412 3.07 -22.39 -23.82
C ARG A 412 4.40 -22.34 -23.07
N ASP A 413 5.10 -21.21 -23.12
CA ASP A 413 6.40 -21.04 -22.48
C ASP A 413 6.26 -21.04 -20.95
N VAL A 414 5.22 -20.42 -20.41
CA VAL A 414 4.89 -20.48 -18.97
C VAL A 414 4.55 -21.90 -18.55
N GLU A 415 3.75 -22.64 -19.31
CA GLU A 415 3.44 -24.04 -18.99
C GLU A 415 4.68 -24.94 -19.14
N ALA A 416 5.53 -24.71 -20.14
CA ALA A 416 6.79 -25.43 -20.32
C ALA A 416 7.80 -25.16 -19.18
N ASN A 417 7.73 -23.98 -18.57
CA ASN A 417 8.51 -23.61 -17.39
C ASN A 417 7.88 -24.07 -16.08
N THR A 418 6.68 -24.65 -16.11
CA THR A 418 5.96 -25.12 -14.92
C THR A 418 6.07 -26.64 -14.79
N VAL A 419 6.46 -27.12 -13.61
CA VAL A 419 6.50 -28.55 -13.27
C VAL A 419 5.42 -28.83 -12.24
N ARG A 420 4.48 -29.73 -12.57
CA ARG A 420 3.38 -30.14 -11.69
C ARG A 420 3.57 -31.59 -11.26
N LEU A 421 3.95 -31.82 -10.01
CA LEU A 421 3.98 -33.16 -9.42
C LEU A 421 2.56 -33.55 -9.04
N LYS A 422 2.15 -34.76 -9.43
CA LYS A 422 0.82 -35.31 -9.14
C LYS A 422 0.91 -36.57 -8.31
N GLU A 423 0.01 -36.71 -7.35
CA GLU A 423 -0.25 -37.96 -6.65
C GLU A 423 -1.75 -38.26 -6.78
N HIS A 424 -2.11 -39.48 -7.15
CA HIS A 424 -3.51 -39.88 -7.38
C HIS A 424 -4.24 -38.92 -8.35
N ASP A 425 -3.58 -38.55 -9.45
CA ASP A 425 -4.03 -37.58 -10.46
C ASP A 425 -4.31 -36.14 -9.97
N GLN A 426 -4.07 -35.84 -8.69
CA GLN A 426 -4.19 -34.50 -8.14
C GLN A 426 -2.84 -33.79 -8.09
N PRO A 427 -2.74 -32.51 -8.48
CA PRO A 427 -1.49 -31.75 -8.35
C PRO A 427 -1.18 -31.50 -6.87
N VAL A 428 -0.05 -32.01 -6.38
CA VAL A 428 0.38 -31.89 -4.98
C VAL A 428 1.54 -30.92 -4.79
N LEU A 429 2.29 -30.61 -5.85
CA LEU A 429 3.34 -29.59 -5.83
C LEU A 429 3.47 -28.97 -7.23
N VAL A 430 3.52 -27.64 -7.29
CA VAL A 430 3.69 -26.87 -8.51
C VAL A 430 4.95 -26.03 -8.35
N LEU A 431 5.87 -26.19 -9.29
CA LEU A 431 7.15 -25.52 -9.35
C LEU A 431 7.23 -24.70 -10.62
N GLU A 432 7.88 -23.55 -10.57
CA GLU A 432 8.18 -22.73 -11.75
C GLU A 432 9.70 -22.63 -11.91
N LYS A 433 10.18 -22.73 -13.15
CA LYS A 433 11.59 -22.61 -13.48
C LYS A 433 12.01 -21.14 -13.37
N SER A 434 13.02 -20.86 -12.54
CA SER A 434 13.58 -19.52 -12.41
C SER A 434 14.25 -19.08 -13.73
N PRO A 435 13.94 -17.88 -14.24
CA PRO A 435 14.54 -17.36 -15.48
C PRO A 435 16.01 -16.98 -15.32
N ARG A 436 16.49 -16.76 -14.08
CA ARG A 436 17.91 -16.47 -13.81
C ARG A 436 18.70 -17.77 -13.68
N ALA A 437 19.27 -18.22 -14.80
CA ALA A 437 20.36 -19.19 -14.75
C ALA A 437 21.51 -18.57 -13.93
N THR A 438 21.84 -19.17 -12.79
CA THR A 438 23.08 -18.82 -12.10
C THR A 438 24.24 -19.23 -13.00
N THR A 439 25.38 -18.55 -12.89
CA THR A 439 26.64 -18.81 -13.61
C THR A 439 27.19 -20.24 -13.47
N LEU A 440 26.50 -21.10 -12.71
CA LEU A 440 26.85 -22.47 -12.38
C LEU A 440 25.88 -23.53 -12.96
N GLY A 441 25.17 -23.24 -14.06
CA GLY A 441 24.47 -24.25 -14.88
C GLY A 441 23.31 -25.04 -14.23
N SER A 442 23.00 -24.79 -12.95
CA SER A 442 21.91 -25.46 -12.22
C SER A 442 20.61 -24.69 -12.44
N ILE A 443 19.66 -25.31 -13.14
CA ILE A 443 18.27 -24.81 -13.22
C ILE A 443 17.70 -24.77 -11.80
N LYS A 444 17.24 -23.61 -11.34
CA LYS A 444 16.60 -23.43 -10.03
C LYS A 444 15.09 -23.38 -10.22
N TYR A 445 14.35 -24.15 -9.46
CA TYR A 445 12.89 -24.11 -9.43
C TYR A 445 12.40 -23.38 -8.18
N THR A 446 11.29 -22.66 -8.29
CA THR A 446 10.60 -21.97 -7.19
C THR A 446 9.26 -22.63 -6.91
N VAL A 447 8.94 -22.85 -5.63
CA VAL A 447 7.66 -23.43 -5.22
C VAL A 447 6.56 -22.38 -5.37
N ILE A 448 5.50 -22.70 -6.12
CA ILE A 448 4.32 -21.84 -6.31
C ILE A 448 3.18 -22.26 -5.38
N SER A 449 2.90 -23.55 -5.31
CA SER A 449 1.85 -24.11 -4.45
C SER A 449 2.11 -25.59 -4.18
N GLY A 450 1.63 -26.11 -3.07
CA GLY A 450 1.66 -27.54 -2.77
C GLY A 450 0.99 -27.88 -1.45
N THR A 451 0.87 -29.16 -1.16
CA THR A 451 0.46 -29.60 0.18
C THR A 451 1.58 -29.33 1.19
N PRO A 452 1.26 -29.04 2.46
CA PRO A 452 2.27 -28.77 3.49
C PRO A 452 3.39 -29.83 3.52
N GLU A 453 3.02 -31.11 3.46
CA GLU A 453 3.94 -32.25 3.50
C GLU A 453 4.88 -32.26 2.30
N LYS A 454 4.36 -32.01 1.09
CA LYS A 454 5.16 -32.03 -0.14
C LYS A 454 6.07 -30.83 -0.27
N ILE A 455 5.66 -29.68 0.25
CA ILE A 455 6.53 -28.51 0.36
C ILE A 455 7.71 -28.82 1.30
N LEU A 456 7.44 -29.42 2.47
CA LEU A 456 8.50 -29.81 3.41
C LEU A 456 9.46 -30.85 2.79
N GLU A 457 8.92 -31.88 2.15
CA GLU A 457 9.72 -32.92 1.46
C GLU A 457 10.61 -32.30 0.39
N HIS A 458 10.05 -31.44 -0.47
CA HIS A 458 10.80 -30.74 -1.50
C HIS A 458 11.95 -29.89 -0.92
N PHE A 459 11.70 -29.13 0.14
CA PHE A 459 12.76 -28.33 0.77
C PHE A 459 13.82 -29.19 1.45
N LEU A 460 13.45 -30.30 2.07
CA LEU A 460 14.42 -31.26 2.60
C LEU A 460 15.27 -31.83 1.45
N GLU A 461 14.68 -32.28 0.35
CA GLU A 461 15.44 -32.87 -0.77
C GLU A 461 16.37 -31.88 -1.48
N THR A 462 15.93 -30.65 -1.66
CA THR A 462 16.63 -29.62 -2.45
C THR A 462 17.58 -28.74 -1.63
N MET A 463 17.50 -28.78 -0.29
CA MET A 463 18.40 -28.03 0.58
C MET A 463 19.85 -28.46 0.34
N ARG A 464 20.67 -27.49 -0.08
CA ARG A 464 22.14 -27.63 -0.10
C ARG A 464 22.69 -27.51 1.31
N MET A 465 23.74 -28.29 1.58
CA MET A 465 24.37 -28.37 2.91
C MET A 465 25.32 -27.20 3.20
N ASP A 466 25.64 -26.39 2.19
CA ASP A 466 26.60 -25.29 2.27
C ASP A 466 26.00 -24.03 2.93
N ILE A 467 26.87 -23.23 3.55
CA ILE A 467 26.58 -22.02 4.35
C ILE A 467 25.94 -20.88 3.53
N HIS A 468 25.79 -21.04 2.21
CA HIS A 468 25.09 -20.05 1.40
C HIS A 468 23.59 -20.02 1.77
N HIS A 469 23.18 -18.89 2.34
CA HIS A 469 21.80 -18.53 2.65
C HIS A 469 20.89 -18.93 1.47
N ASN A 470 19.90 -19.78 1.73
CA ASN A 470 18.89 -20.16 0.75
C ASN A 470 17.57 -19.50 1.18
N PRO A 471 17.24 -18.32 0.61
CA PRO A 471 16.07 -17.54 1.06
C PRO A 471 14.78 -18.33 1.09
N ALA A 472 14.60 -19.28 0.15
CA ALA A 472 13.37 -20.08 0.07
C ALA A 472 13.15 -20.99 1.28
N VAL A 473 14.22 -21.47 1.92
CA VAL A 473 14.11 -22.25 3.17
C VAL A 473 13.72 -21.34 4.32
N ASP A 474 14.24 -20.12 4.33
CA ASP A 474 13.97 -19.15 5.39
C ASP A 474 12.53 -18.61 5.26
N ASP A 475 12.02 -18.45 4.03
CA ASP A 475 10.60 -18.19 3.74
C ASP A 475 9.71 -19.31 4.29
N PHE A 476 10.06 -20.58 4.05
CA PHE A 476 9.31 -21.72 4.60
C PHE A 476 9.32 -21.71 6.14
N VAL A 477 10.50 -21.52 6.74
CA VAL A 477 10.67 -21.52 8.19
C VAL A 477 9.92 -20.36 8.87
N LEU A 478 9.80 -19.21 8.21
CA LEU A 478 9.01 -18.09 8.72
C LEU A 478 7.50 -18.33 8.54
N MET A 479 7.10 -18.86 7.37
CA MET A 479 5.69 -18.93 6.96
C MET A 479 4.98 -20.23 7.36
N HIS A 480 5.69 -21.28 7.82
CA HIS A 480 5.07 -22.57 8.09
C HIS A 480 3.90 -22.46 9.08
N CYS A 481 3.94 -21.54 10.05
CA CYS A 481 2.88 -21.41 11.04
C CYS A 481 1.49 -21.15 10.44
N VAL A 482 1.42 -20.60 9.22
CA VAL A 482 0.17 -20.30 8.50
C VAL A 482 -0.49 -21.56 7.92
N PHE A 483 0.29 -22.55 7.47
CA PHE A 483 -0.22 -23.71 6.74
C PHE A 483 0.20 -25.08 7.32
N MET A 484 1.19 -25.11 8.21
CA MET A 484 1.71 -26.28 8.92
C MET A 484 2.10 -25.89 10.36
N PRO A 485 1.19 -25.95 11.34
CA PRO A 485 1.50 -25.63 12.73
C PRO A 485 2.54 -26.61 13.31
N ASN A 486 3.22 -26.23 14.39
CA ASN A 486 4.25 -27.06 15.02
C ASN A 486 3.74 -28.43 15.49
N SER A 487 2.44 -28.55 15.79
CA SER A 487 1.79 -29.83 16.08
C SER A 487 1.83 -30.83 14.92
N GLN A 488 2.01 -30.35 13.68
CA GLN A 488 2.17 -31.16 12.47
C GLN A 488 3.63 -31.20 12.00
N LEU A 489 4.32 -30.05 12.00
CA LEU A 489 5.71 -29.95 11.54
C LEU A 489 6.67 -30.81 12.38
N CYS A 490 6.63 -30.69 13.72
CA CYS A 490 7.58 -31.38 14.59
C CYS A 490 7.49 -32.92 14.46
N PRO A 491 6.30 -33.55 14.49
CA PRO A 491 6.18 -35.00 14.25
C PRO A 491 6.66 -35.42 12.86
N LEU A 492 6.36 -34.65 11.81
CA LEU A 492 6.80 -34.95 10.45
C LEU A 492 8.32 -34.89 10.30
N LEU A 493 8.97 -33.87 10.87
CA LEU A 493 10.43 -33.77 10.89
C LEU A 493 11.07 -34.94 11.63
N MET A 494 10.50 -35.33 12.79
CA MET A 494 10.99 -36.48 13.54
C MET A 494 10.81 -37.79 12.77
N ALA A 495 9.67 -37.97 12.10
CA ALA A 495 9.42 -39.11 11.24
C ALA A 495 10.44 -39.19 10.09
N GLN A 496 10.73 -38.06 9.42
CA GLN A 496 11.74 -38.00 8.35
C GLN A 496 13.16 -38.32 8.86
N TYR A 497 13.51 -37.88 10.06
CA TYR A 497 14.79 -38.22 10.70
C TYR A 497 14.92 -39.73 10.98
N LEU A 498 13.85 -40.35 11.51
CA LEU A 498 13.83 -41.75 11.92
C LEU A 498 13.63 -42.74 10.76
N PHE A 499 12.86 -42.39 9.73
CA PHE A 499 12.49 -43.25 8.60
C PHE A 499 13.69 -43.92 7.92
N LEU A 500 14.84 -43.26 7.92
CA LEU A 500 16.03 -43.71 7.20
C LEU A 500 16.97 -44.61 8.03
N THR A 501 16.56 -45.00 9.24
CA THR A 501 17.28 -46.00 10.05
C THR A 501 17.07 -47.45 9.59
N VAL A 502 16.07 -47.70 8.72
CA VAL A 502 15.64 -49.04 8.28
C VAL A 502 16.12 -49.39 6.86
N SER A 503 16.88 -48.50 6.21
CA SER A 503 17.31 -48.67 4.81
C SER A 503 18.55 -49.59 4.67
N PRO A 504 18.67 -50.35 3.56
CA PRO A 504 19.83 -51.23 3.33
C PRO A 504 21.16 -50.46 3.25
N PRO A 505 22.31 -51.11 3.54
CA PRO A 505 23.62 -50.47 3.65
C PRO A 505 24.07 -49.69 2.40
N ASP A 506 23.52 -50.02 1.22
CA ASP A 506 23.81 -49.34 -0.05
C ASP A 506 23.28 -47.89 -0.13
N ARG A 507 22.44 -47.44 0.82
CA ARG A 507 21.89 -46.07 0.88
C ARG A 507 22.38 -45.25 2.07
N LEU A 508 23.47 -45.67 2.72
CA LEU A 508 23.98 -45.01 3.93
C LEU A 508 24.30 -43.51 3.72
N GLU A 509 24.87 -43.15 2.58
CA GLU A 509 25.21 -41.76 2.26
C GLU A 509 23.96 -40.89 2.05
N TYR A 510 22.94 -41.42 1.39
CA TYR A 510 21.64 -40.77 1.23
C TYR A 510 20.94 -40.57 2.59
N ALA A 511 20.93 -41.61 3.43
CA ALA A 511 20.37 -41.56 4.78
C ALA A 511 21.08 -40.52 5.66
N LEU A 512 22.40 -40.48 5.60
CA LEU A 512 23.22 -39.49 6.29
C LEU A 512 22.89 -38.06 5.84
N ASN A 513 22.86 -37.82 4.52
CA ASN A 513 22.58 -36.49 3.96
C ASN A 513 21.15 -36.02 4.31
N SER A 514 20.17 -36.91 4.32
CA SER A 514 18.81 -36.57 4.74
C SER A 514 18.75 -36.22 6.23
N LYS A 515 19.35 -37.03 7.11
CA LYS A 515 19.45 -36.73 8.55
C LYS A 515 20.09 -35.36 8.81
N ARG A 516 21.20 -35.05 8.12
CA ARG A 516 21.84 -33.74 8.24
C ARG A 516 20.91 -32.59 7.82
N ARG A 517 20.16 -32.74 6.71
CA ARG A 517 19.23 -31.70 6.24
C ARG A 517 18.08 -31.45 7.21
N VAL A 518 17.52 -32.51 7.81
CA VAL A 518 16.49 -32.38 8.85
C VAL A 518 17.04 -31.59 10.04
N VAL A 519 18.25 -31.91 10.50
CA VAL A 519 18.89 -31.19 11.62
C VAL A 519 19.18 -29.74 11.27
N ILE A 520 19.70 -29.45 10.08
CA ILE A 520 19.95 -28.07 9.62
C ILE A 520 18.65 -27.28 9.53
N LEU A 521 17.58 -27.88 9.00
CA LEU A 521 16.27 -27.24 8.95
C LEU A 521 15.73 -26.95 10.36
N ALA A 522 15.86 -27.91 11.29
CA ALA A 522 15.47 -27.73 12.69
C ALA A 522 16.29 -26.63 13.39
N LEU A 523 17.59 -26.51 13.09
CA LEU A 523 18.45 -25.43 13.60
C LEU A 523 18.03 -24.06 13.05
N ARG A 524 17.75 -23.95 11.74
CA ARG A 524 17.23 -22.72 11.12
C ARG A 524 15.87 -22.33 11.69
N TRP A 525 14.99 -23.31 11.86
CA TRP A 525 13.69 -23.15 12.49
C TRP A 525 13.82 -22.62 13.92
N ALA A 526 14.69 -23.23 14.73
CA ALA A 526 14.90 -22.81 16.10
C ALA A 526 15.50 -21.40 16.20
N ASN A 527 16.44 -21.06 15.31
CA ASN A 527 17.03 -19.72 15.23
C ASN A 527 16.01 -18.65 14.83
N THR A 528 15.06 -18.97 13.94
CA THR A 528 14.01 -18.03 13.54
C THR A 528 12.98 -17.82 14.64
N HIS A 529 12.65 -18.86 15.41
CA HIS A 529 11.67 -18.76 16.49
C HIS A 529 12.24 -18.16 17.80
N THR A 530 13.56 -18.18 17.99
CA THR A 530 14.26 -17.59 19.14
C THR A 530 13.62 -17.91 20.50
N TYR A 531 12.99 -16.92 21.15
CA TYR A 531 12.33 -17.04 22.44
C TYR A 531 10.88 -17.55 22.35
N LEU A 532 10.25 -17.55 21.17
CA LEU A 532 8.89 -18.05 20.97
C LEU A 532 8.80 -19.58 21.19
N LEU A 533 9.91 -20.31 20.99
CA LEU A 533 9.99 -21.74 21.33
C LEU A 533 9.64 -22.00 22.80
N GLN A 534 9.92 -21.05 23.70
CA GLN A 534 9.64 -21.16 25.14
C GLN A 534 8.14 -21.26 25.41
N GLU A 535 7.33 -20.75 24.49
CA GLU A 535 5.89 -20.69 24.63
C GLU A 535 5.19 -21.92 24.03
N GLU A 536 5.94 -22.89 23.52
CA GLU A 536 5.44 -24.14 22.95
C GLU A 536 6.14 -25.37 23.54
N PRO A 537 5.53 -26.03 24.54
CA PRO A 537 6.10 -27.23 25.14
C PRO A 537 6.38 -28.36 24.14
N ALA A 538 5.54 -28.49 23.09
CA ALA A 538 5.71 -29.48 22.04
C ALA A 538 6.99 -29.25 21.21
N ALA A 539 7.30 -27.99 20.89
CA ALA A 539 8.51 -27.60 20.19
C ALA A 539 9.78 -27.94 21.00
N ILE A 540 9.75 -27.69 22.31
CA ILE A 540 10.85 -28.04 23.22
C ILE A 540 11.03 -29.56 23.31
N SER A 541 9.92 -30.31 23.49
CA SER A 541 9.95 -31.77 23.55
C SER A 541 10.56 -32.39 22.28
N PHE A 542 10.19 -31.85 21.11
CA PHE A 542 10.78 -32.26 19.84
C PHE A 542 12.28 -32.01 19.76
N LEU A 543 12.75 -30.83 20.19
CA LEU A 543 14.19 -30.52 20.18
C LEU A 543 14.99 -31.41 21.15
N GLU A 544 14.43 -31.71 22.32
CA GLU A 544 15.02 -32.63 23.31
C GLU A 544 15.14 -34.06 22.73
N GLU A 545 14.08 -34.55 22.08
CA GLU A 545 14.05 -35.87 21.44
C GLU A 545 15.03 -35.95 20.25
N LEU A 546 15.02 -34.95 19.37
CA LEU A 546 15.93 -34.85 18.23
C LEU A 546 17.39 -34.80 18.69
N TYR A 547 17.70 -34.06 19.75
CA TYR A 547 19.04 -34.00 20.33
C TYR A 547 19.47 -35.38 20.88
N GLY A 548 18.58 -36.10 21.57
CA GLY A 548 18.84 -37.46 22.04
C GLY A 548 19.16 -38.42 20.90
N SER A 549 18.34 -38.40 19.84
CA SER A 549 18.55 -39.25 18.66
C SER A 549 19.82 -38.89 17.88
N LEU A 550 20.11 -37.60 17.67
CA LEU A 550 21.33 -37.13 17.01
C LEU A 550 22.58 -37.51 17.82
N SER A 551 22.53 -37.37 19.14
CA SER A 551 23.64 -37.72 20.04
C SER A 551 23.97 -39.21 19.95
N ASN A 552 22.95 -40.07 19.90
CA ASN A 552 23.13 -41.51 19.74
C ASN A 552 23.69 -41.86 18.36
N ASP A 553 23.13 -41.29 17.29
CA ASP A 553 23.57 -41.54 15.92
C ASP A 553 25.00 -41.04 15.67
N SER A 554 25.40 -39.91 16.25
CA SER A 554 26.75 -39.33 16.08
C SER A 554 27.87 -40.22 16.62
N ARG A 555 27.57 -41.14 17.55
CA ARG A 555 28.54 -42.14 18.04
C ARG A 555 28.90 -43.15 16.96
N MET A 556 27.95 -43.45 16.07
CA MET A 556 28.11 -44.38 14.95
C MET A 556 28.53 -43.64 13.67
N LEU A 557 27.97 -42.43 13.44
CA LEU A 557 28.12 -41.63 12.23
C LEU A 557 28.91 -40.35 12.52
N ARG A 558 30.24 -40.39 12.31
CA ARG A 558 31.14 -39.24 12.57
C ARG A 558 30.73 -37.95 11.86
N ALA A 559 30.14 -38.07 10.67
CA ALA A 559 29.67 -36.96 9.86
C ALA A 559 28.41 -36.25 10.41
N LEU A 560 27.88 -36.62 11.57
CA LEU A 560 26.83 -35.85 12.28
C LEU A 560 27.37 -35.06 13.47
N LYS A 561 28.64 -35.31 13.85
CA LYS A 561 29.23 -34.80 15.10
C LYS A 561 29.41 -33.27 15.10
N ASP A 562 29.53 -32.66 13.93
CA ASP A 562 29.62 -31.21 13.74
C ASP A 562 28.33 -30.47 14.12
N LEU A 563 27.16 -31.10 13.97
CA LEU A 563 25.86 -30.48 14.24
C LEU A 563 25.39 -30.63 15.70
N VAL A 564 26.00 -31.57 16.45
CA VAL A 564 25.64 -31.84 17.86
C VAL A 564 25.83 -30.59 18.75
N PRO A 565 26.96 -29.85 18.70
CA PRO A 565 27.17 -28.68 19.57
C PRO A 565 26.17 -27.54 19.29
N ASP A 566 25.78 -27.37 18.03
CA ASP A 566 24.82 -26.32 17.64
C ASP A 566 23.43 -26.63 18.21
N LEU A 567 22.97 -27.87 18.08
CA LEU A 567 21.69 -28.29 18.65
C LEU A 567 21.73 -28.33 20.18
N GLU A 568 22.84 -28.78 20.77
CA GLU A 568 23.07 -28.74 22.21
C GLU A 568 22.97 -27.31 22.76
N LYS A 569 23.53 -26.32 22.05
CA LYS A 569 23.44 -24.91 22.43
C LYS A 569 21.99 -24.43 22.45
N VAL A 570 21.21 -24.75 21.42
CA VAL A 570 19.78 -24.40 21.35
C VAL A 570 19.01 -25.04 22.51
N VAL A 571 19.19 -26.33 22.74
CA VAL A 571 18.50 -27.08 23.82
C VAL A 571 18.91 -26.58 25.21
N LYS A 572 20.21 -26.35 25.45
CA LYS A 572 20.70 -25.79 26.72
C LYS A 572 20.16 -24.39 27.00
N LEU A 573 20.06 -23.54 25.97
CA LEU A 573 19.43 -22.23 26.11
C LEU A 573 17.97 -22.36 26.56
N GLN A 574 17.23 -23.39 26.16
CA GLN A 574 15.88 -23.63 26.67
C GLN A 574 15.88 -24.16 28.12
N TYR A 575 16.82 -25.05 28.48
CA TYR A 575 16.93 -25.60 29.85
C TYR A 575 17.32 -24.56 30.91
N VAL A 576 18.28 -23.68 30.63
CA VAL A 576 18.71 -22.62 31.57
C VAL A 576 17.52 -21.72 31.95
N TYR A 577 16.62 -21.48 31.00
CA TYR A 577 15.38 -20.73 31.25
C TYR A 577 14.32 -21.58 31.99
N ARG A 578 14.15 -22.86 31.64
CA ARG A 578 13.20 -23.79 32.29
C ARG A 578 13.55 -24.05 33.76
N PHE A 579 14.83 -24.26 34.08
CA PHE A 579 15.30 -24.48 35.47
C PHE A 579 15.34 -23.20 36.30
N SER A 580 15.50 -22.03 35.68
CA SER A 580 15.31 -20.75 36.39
C SER A 580 13.86 -20.52 36.85
N HIS A 581 12.88 -21.29 36.34
CA HIS A 581 11.49 -21.30 36.80
C HIS A 581 11.20 -22.33 37.92
N CYS A 582 12.15 -23.22 38.26
CA CYS A 582 11.99 -24.23 39.29
C CYS A 582 12.74 -23.85 40.58
N LYS A 583 12.01 -23.28 41.55
CA LYS A 583 12.28 -23.23 43.01
C LYS A 583 13.76 -23.35 43.43
N SER A 584 14.49 -22.22 43.56
CA SER A 584 15.40 -21.89 44.69
C SER A 584 16.32 -20.67 44.48
N LEU A 585 16.13 -19.80 43.48
CA LEU A 585 16.86 -18.52 43.35
C LEU A 585 15.89 -17.37 43.04
N VAL A 586 15.17 -16.91 44.06
CA VAL A 586 14.07 -15.91 43.97
C VAL A 586 14.56 -14.46 43.82
N LEU A 587 15.84 -14.19 43.58
CA LEU A 587 16.38 -12.82 43.63
C LEU A 587 16.71 -12.15 42.28
N PHE A 588 16.60 -12.80 41.12
CA PHE A 588 17.07 -12.18 39.87
C PHE A 588 16.25 -12.36 38.58
N ILE A 589 15.04 -12.94 38.60
CA ILE A 589 14.16 -12.94 37.41
C ILE A 589 12.78 -12.48 37.84
N HIS A 590 12.56 -11.17 37.78
CA HIS A 590 11.23 -10.61 37.85
C HIS A 590 10.41 -11.17 36.68
N LYS A 591 9.31 -11.87 36.95
CA LYS A 591 8.16 -11.84 36.04
C LYS A 591 7.88 -10.35 35.78
N THR A 592 8.16 -9.86 34.57
CA THR A 592 8.04 -8.44 34.28
C THR A 592 6.59 -8.05 34.38
N LEU A 593 6.22 -7.44 35.50
CA LEU A 593 4.89 -6.93 35.73
C LEU A 593 4.74 -5.69 34.85
N ILE A 594 4.03 -5.82 33.73
CA ILE A 594 3.90 -4.71 32.79
C ILE A 594 2.96 -3.67 33.41
N ARG A 595 3.53 -2.60 33.98
CA ARG A 595 2.80 -1.45 34.55
C ARG A 595 2.74 -0.28 33.56
N GLN A 596 2.47 -0.55 32.28
CA GLN A 596 2.51 0.47 31.21
C GLN A 596 1.56 1.66 31.42
N PHE A 597 0.59 1.57 32.34
CA PHE A 597 -0.35 2.64 32.69
C PHE A 597 -0.12 3.26 34.08
N SER A 598 1.03 2.99 34.71
CA SER A 598 1.45 3.66 35.94
C SER A 598 2.34 4.87 35.61
N ASN A 599 2.03 6.02 36.18
CA ASN A 599 2.82 7.25 36.05
C ASN A 599 4.05 7.20 36.97
N GLY A 600 5.07 6.40 36.61
CA GLY A 600 6.28 6.23 37.42
C GLY A 600 7.59 6.20 36.60
N GLU A 601 8.71 6.20 37.31
CA GLU A 601 10.09 6.27 36.79
C GLU A 601 10.50 5.09 35.87
N GLU A 602 9.73 3.99 35.85
CA GLU A 602 9.97 2.80 35.00
C GLU A 602 9.90 3.09 33.49
N ARG A 603 9.26 4.19 33.06
CA ARG A 603 9.19 4.59 31.63
C ARG A 603 10.57 4.98 31.04
N LEU A 604 11.55 5.25 31.91
CA LEU A 604 12.92 5.58 31.52
C LEU A 604 13.82 4.34 31.33
N GLN A 605 13.34 3.13 31.66
CA GLN A 605 14.12 1.91 31.44
C GLN A 605 14.13 1.50 29.96
N LYS A 606 15.19 0.82 29.53
CA LYS A 606 15.29 0.27 28.17
C LYS A 606 14.18 -0.78 27.98
N LYS A 607 13.43 -0.69 26.89
CA LYS A 607 12.34 -1.64 26.62
C LYS A 607 12.91 -3.04 26.36
N GLN A 608 12.25 -4.05 26.93
CA GLN A 608 12.47 -5.46 26.64
C GLN A 608 11.25 -6.03 25.89
N PRO A 609 11.43 -7.09 25.08
CA PRO A 609 10.32 -7.72 24.37
C PRO A 609 9.26 -8.24 25.33
N ILE A 610 8.00 -7.91 25.06
CA ILE A 610 6.84 -8.42 25.77
C ILE A 610 6.51 -9.81 25.23
N LYS A 611 6.36 -10.79 26.13
CA LYS A 611 6.07 -12.20 25.82
C LYS A 611 4.62 -12.57 26.16
N ASN A 612 4.14 -13.71 25.65
CA ASN A 612 2.74 -14.13 25.85
C ASN A 612 2.40 -14.44 27.33
N GLN A 613 3.35 -15.01 28.06
CA GLN A 613 3.18 -15.42 29.45
C GLN A 613 3.55 -14.31 30.46
N ASP A 614 3.94 -13.13 29.99
CA ASP A 614 4.21 -12.00 30.88
C ASP A 614 2.91 -11.59 31.58
N ASP A 615 2.98 -11.34 32.88
CA ASP A 615 1.83 -10.93 33.68
C ASP A 615 1.63 -9.41 33.57
N ILE A 616 0.43 -8.97 33.21
CA ILE A 616 0.02 -7.56 33.20
C ILE A 616 -0.96 -7.27 34.34
N LEU A 617 -0.78 -6.11 35.00
CA LEU A 617 -1.82 -5.53 35.84
C LEU A 617 -2.74 -4.66 34.99
N LEU A 618 -3.88 -5.22 34.61
CA LEU A 618 -4.85 -4.55 33.74
C LEU A 618 -5.92 -3.88 34.60
N LYS A 619 -6.10 -2.56 34.42
CA LYS A 619 -7.23 -1.82 35.01
C LYS A 619 -8.43 -1.94 34.07
N VAL A 620 -9.52 -2.51 34.56
CA VAL A 620 -10.80 -2.58 33.85
C VAL A 620 -11.83 -1.77 34.61
N TYR A 621 -12.44 -0.81 33.92
CA TYR A 621 -13.35 0.16 34.50
C TYR A 621 -14.79 -0.37 34.48
N CYS A 622 -15.55 -0.02 35.50
CA CYS A 622 -16.99 -0.28 35.60
C CYS A 622 -17.79 0.92 35.07
N SER A 623 -19.10 0.76 34.94
CA SER A 623 -20.01 1.81 34.46
C SER A 623 -20.05 3.04 35.38
N ASP A 624 -19.74 2.87 36.65
CA ASP A 624 -19.64 3.92 37.68
C ASP A 624 -18.28 4.65 37.73
N ARG A 625 -17.38 4.34 36.78
CA ARG A 625 -16.00 4.87 36.68
C ARG A 625 -15.03 4.37 37.76
N THR A 626 -15.45 3.43 38.62
CA THR A 626 -14.49 2.67 39.45
C THR A 626 -13.71 1.69 38.57
N TYR A 627 -12.59 1.15 39.06
CA TYR A 627 -11.83 0.14 38.32
C TYR A 627 -11.37 -1.01 39.20
N ASN A 628 -11.32 -2.18 38.61
CA ASN A 628 -10.72 -3.38 39.17
C ASN A 628 -9.38 -3.64 38.48
N THR A 629 -8.33 -3.87 39.25
CA THR A 629 -7.03 -4.26 38.70
C THR A 629 -6.92 -5.78 38.71
N ILE A 630 -6.90 -6.42 37.56
CA ILE A 630 -6.72 -7.87 37.42
C ILE A 630 -5.29 -8.20 36.99
N ARG A 631 -4.80 -9.37 37.40
CA ARG A 631 -3.51 -9.92 36.95
C ARG A 631 -3.81 -11.05 35.97
N ILE A 632 -3.39 -10.86 34.73
CA ILE A 632 -3.64 -11.81 33.63
C ILE A 632 -2.38 -11.92 32.75
N PRO A 633 -2.20 -13.01 32.01
CA PRO A 633 -1.17 -13.07 31.00
C PRO A 633 -1.45 -12.08 29.87
N VAL A 634 -0.41 -11.60 29.20
CA VAL A 634 -0.51 -10.78 27.99
C VAL A 634 -1.36 -11.46 26.91
N ALA A 635 -1.18 -12.76 26.68
CA ALA A 635 -2.00 -13.49 25.71
C ALA A 635 -3.44 -13.76 26.14
N ALA A 636 -3.91 -13.21 27.27
CA ALA A 636 -5.25 -13.49 27.78
C ALA A 636 -6.35 -13.16 26.76
N THR A 637 -7.35 -14.03 26.70
CA THR A 637 -8.53 -13.83 25.86
C THR A 637 -9.54 -12.89 26.53
N GLY A 638 -10.43 -12.28 25.74
CA GLY A 638 -11.56 -11.50 26.27
C GLY A 638 -12.37 -12.29 27.31
N LYS A 639 -12.56 -13.59 27.10
CA LYS A 639 -13.22 -14.51 28.04
C LYS A 639 -12.46 -14.68 29.36
N GLU A 640 -11.14 -14.82 29.30
CA GLU A 640 -10.29 -14.92 30.50
C GLU A 640 -10.31 -13.63 31.30
N VAL A 641 -10.34 -12.47 30.62
CA VAL A 641 -10.47 -11.16 31.25
C VAL A 641 -11.81 -11.04 31.99
N THR A 642 -12.93 -11.38 31.34
CA THR A 642 -14.26 -11.32 31.97
C THR A 642 -14.39 -12.32 33.12
N SER A 643 -13.81 -13.52 32.99
CA SER A 643 -13.78 -14.53 34.05
C SER A 643 -13.02 -14.02 35.28
N ALA A 644 -11.82 -13.46 35.08
CA ALA A 644 -11.00 -12.93 36.18
C ALA A 644 -11.66 -11.72 36.88
N LEU A 645 -12.51 -10.97 36.17
CA LEU A 645 -13.31 -9.90 36.77
C LEU A 645 -14.48 -10.45 37.58
N ASN A 646 -15.22 -11.42 37.05
CA ASN A 646 -16.31 -12.09 37.77
C ASN A 646 -15.81 -12.74 39.06
N ASP A 647 -14.65 -13.39 39.03
CA ASP A 647 -14.01 -13.97 40.21
C ASP A 647 -13.68 -12.91 41.28
N LYS A 648 -13.28 -11.69 40.88
CA LYS A 648 -13.00 -10.58 41.81
C LYS A 648 -14.25 -9.89 42.32
N LEU A 649 -15.27 -9.77 41.49
CA LEU A 649 -16.53 -9.10 41.82
C LEU A 649 -17.48 -10.03 42.60
N GLY A 650 -17.24 -11.34 42.58
CA GLY A 650 -18.14 -12.34 43.16
C GLY A 650 -19.49 -12.43 42.43
N SER A 651 -19.54 -12.01 41.16
CA SER A 651 -20.74 -12.02 40.32
C SER A 651 -20.62 -13.08 39.23
N SER A 652 -21.76 -13.70 38.88
CA SER A 652 -21.90 -14.61 37.72
C SER A 652 -22.52 -13.93 36.50
N ASP A 653 -22.60 -12.60 36.49
CA ASP A 653 -23.24 -11.85 35.41
C ASP A 653 -22.45 -11.96 34.10
N GLU A 654 -23.18 -11.96 32.97
CA GLU A 654 -22.59 -11.92 31.64
C GLU A 654 -22.07 -10.51 31.35
N LEU A 655 -20.80 -10.28 31.67
CA LEU A 655 -20.12 -9.01 31.41
C LEU A 655 -19.64 -8.91 29.96
N LEU A 656 -19.93 -7.78 29.33
CA LEU A 656 -19.35 -7.40 28.05
C LEU A 656 -18.07 -6.61 28.28
N LEU A 657 -17.02 -6.96 27.52
CA LEU A 657 -15.77 -6.22 27.50
C LEU A 657 -15.79 -5.18 26.39
N VAL A 658 -15.59 -3.91 26.73
CA VAL A 658 -15.77 -2.77 25.82
C VAL A 658 -14.51 -1.90 25.81
N HIS A 659 -13.95 -1.65 24.63
CA HIS A 659 -12.97 -0.59 24.44
C HIS A 659 -13.71 0.73 24.19
N LEU A 660 -13.47 1.72 25.05
CA LEU A 660 -14.02 3.06 24.93
C LEU A 660 -12.89 4.03 24.56
N ASN A 661 -13.01 4.71 23.42
CA ASN A 661 -12.06 5.73 23.00
C ASN A 661 -12.41 7.13 23.56
N SER A 662 -11.53 8.10 23.35
CA SER A 662 -11.71 9.49 23.80
C SER A 662 -12.80 10.26 23.06
N ALA A 663 -13.27 9.75 21.91
CA ALA A 663 -14.40 10.30 21.17
C ALA A 663 -15.76 9.76 21.68
N GLY A 664 -15.75 8.81 22.62
CA GLY A 664 -16.96 8.16 23.14
C GLY A 664 -17.46 6.98 22.29
N GLU A 665 -16.70 6.56 21.28
CA GLU A 665 -17.03 5.37 20.49
C GLU A 665 -16.72 4.10 21.29
N LYS A 666 -17.65 3.16 21.19
CA LYS A 666 -17.67 1.92 21.97
C LYS A 666 -17.45 0.74 21.04
N ILE A 667 -16.38 -0.01 21.26
CA ILE A 667 -16.05 -1.21 20.50
C ILE A 667 -16.18 -2.41 21.44
N ILE A 668 -17.16 -3.27 21.19
CA ILE A 668 -17.35 -4.51 21.95
C ILE A 668 -16.29 -5.51 21.49
N LEU A 669 -15.50 -6.01 22.43
CA LEU A 669 -14.48 -7.03 22.17
C LEU A 669 -15.11 -8.42 22.22
N LYS A 670 -14.70 -9.30 21.31
CA LYS A 670 -15.21 -10.67 21.25
C LYS A 670 -14.55 -11.51 22.34
N PRO A 671 -15.23 -12.54 22.87
CA PRO A 671 -14.65 -13.42 23.88
C PRO A 671 -13.36 -14.13 23.43
N ASN A 672 -13.21 -14.38 22.13
CA ASN A 672 -12.04 -15.04 21.54
C ASN A 672 -10.92 -14.07 21.15
N ASP A 673 -11.09 -12.75 21.35
CA ASP A 673 -10.03 -11.79 21.04
C ASP A 673 -8.88 -11.98 22.01
N VAL A 674 -7.66 -12.08 21.46
CA VAL A 674 -6.41 -12.35 22.19
C VAL A 674 -5.64 -11.05 22.35
N SER A 675 -4.98 -10.85 23.50
CA SER A 675 -4.14 -9.67 23.77
C SER A 675 -4.91 -8.35 23.68
N VAL A 676 -6.09 -8.32 24.31
CA VAL A 676 -7.02 -7.19 24.23
C VAL A 676 -6.42 -5.84 24.67
N PHE A 677 -5.41 -5.85 25.53
CA PHE A 677 -4.82 -4.64 26.10
C PHE A 677 -3.94 -3.86 25.11
N SER A 678 -3.25 -4.53 24.17
CA SER A 678 -2.32 -3.88 23.25
C SER A 678 -3.05 -3.13 22.13
N THR A 679 -4.27 -3.57 21.82
CA THR A 679 -5.10 -3.03 20.72
C THR A 679 -5.83 -1.72 21.07
N LEU A 680 -5.71 -1.23 22.31
CA LEU A 680 -6.36 0.01 22.73
C LEU A 680 -5.78 1.24 22.02
N SER A 681 -6.66 2.20 21.72
CA SER A 681 -6.25 3.53 21.25
C SER A 681 -5.37 4.26 22.28
N ILE A 682 -4.75 5.38 21.88
CA ILE A 682 -3.75 6.08 22.72
C ILE A 682 -4.33 6.48 24.08
N ASN A 683 -5.52 7.08 24.10
CA ASN A 683 -6.23 7.39 25.33
C ASN A 683 -7.39 6.43 25.58
N GLY A 684 -7.41 5.27 24.91
CA GLY A 684 -8.43 4.25 25.09
C GLY A 684 -8.40 3.64 26.49
N ARG A 685 -9.56 3.22 26.97
CA ARG A 685 -9.72 2.49 28.24
C ARG A 685 -10.60 1.28 28.03
N LEU A 686 -10.40 0.29 28.88
CA LEU A 686 -11.15 -0.97 28.85
C LEU A 686 -12.21 -0.95 29.94
N PHE A 687 -13.45 -1.22 29.56
CA PHE A 687 -14.60 -1.26 30.44
C PHE A 687 -15.21 -2.66 30.47
N ALA A 688 -15.79 -3.04 31.61
CA ALA A 688 -16.65 -4.20 31.74
C ALA A 688 -18.01 -3.75 32.28
N CYS A 689 -19.07 -4.06 31.55
CA CYS A 689 -20.43 -3.76 31.97
C CYS A 689 -21.42 -4.81 31.46
N PRO A 690 -22.56 -4.99 32.13
CA PRO A 690 -23.66 -5.76 31.56
C PRO A 690 -24.28 -5.01 30.36
N ARG A 691 -25.02 -5.75 29.53
CA ARG A 691 -25.48 -5.29 28.20
C ARG A 691 -26.45 -4.11 28.26
N ASP A 692 -27.24 -4.02 29.31
CA ASP A 692 -28.19 -2.94 29.61
C ASP A 692 -27.48 -1.59 29.86
N GLN A 693 -26.28 -1.61 30.42
CA GLN A 693 -25.50 -0.41 30.77
C GLN A 693 -24.54 0.05 29.66
N LEU A 694 -24.51 -0.65 28.52
CA LEU A 694 -23.60 -0.32 27.42
C LEU A 694 -23.79 1.12 26.91
N ASN A 695 -25.05 1.57 26.81
CA ASN A 695 -25.37 2.89 26.28
C ASN A 695 -25.00 4.04 27.24
N SER A 696 -24.92 3.79 28.55
CA SER A 696 -24.60 4.80 29.56
C SER A 696 -23.10 5.02 29.79
N LEU A 697 -22.23 4.16 29.24
CA LEU A 697 -20.77 4.34 29.34
C LEU A 697 -20.32 5.69 28.75
N THR A 698 -19.51 6.43 29.50
CA THR A 698 -18.94 7.74 29.12
C THR A 698 -17.41 7.75 29.29
N PRO A 699 -16.67 8.46 28.44
CA PRO A 699 -15.22 8.59 28.59
C PRO A 699 -14.82 9.19 29.94
N LEU A 700 -13.66 8.79 30.43
CA LEU A 700 -13.07 9.35 31.65
C LEU A 700 -12.37 10.70 31.35
N PRO A 701 -12.26 11.60 32.33
CA PRO A 701 -11.59 12.89 32.14
C PRO A 701 -10.12 12.79 31.69
N ASP A 702 -9.41 11.74 32.10
CA ASP A 702 -8.01 11.51 31.69
C ASP A 702 -7.89 11.04 30.23
N GLN A 703 -8.99 10.63 29.59
CA GLN A 703 -9.01 10.25 28.17
C GLN A 703 -9.07 11.45 27.23
N GLU A 704 -9.47 12.63 27.72
CA GLU A 704 -9.59 13.84 26.89
C GLU A 704 -8.21 14.38 26.44
N GLY A 705 -7.15 13.97 27.14
CA GLY A 705 -5.78 14.41 26.85
C GLY A 705 -5.42 15.72 27.58
N PRO A 706 -4.29 16.34 27.21
CA PRO A 706 -3.83 17.57 27.87
C PRO A 706 -4.69 18.79 27.51
N SER A 707 -4.95 19.65 28.50
CA SER A 707 -5.67 20.93 28.31
C SER A 707 -4.75 22.10 27.96
N ALA A 708 -3.43 21.95 28.20
CA ALA A 708 -2.41 22.96 27.89
C ALA A 708 -1.24 22.32 27.12
N GLY A 709 -0.70 23.06 26.15
CA GLY A 709 0.44 22.61 25.34
C GLY A 709 1.74 22.57 26.15
N SER A 710 2.70 21.76 25.71
CA SER A 710 4.00 21.58 26.35
C SER A 710 5.15 22.32 25.64
N MET A 711 4.83 23.19 24.68
CA MET A 711 5.78 24.01 23.91
C MET A 711 6.90 24.61 24.75
N SER A 712 6.59 25.23 25.89
CA SER A 712 7.60 25.89 26.75
C SER A 712 8.73 24.95 27.20
N THR A 713 8.45 23.65 27.31
CA THR A 713 9.40 22.64 27.74
C THR A 713 10.33 22.24 26.60
N PHE A 714 9.78 21.82 25.45
CA PHE A 714 10.60 21.30 24.35
C PHE A 714 11.13 22.37 23.40
N GLU A 715 10.62 23.61 23.46
CA GLU A 715 11.16 24.75 22.73
C GLU A 715 12.65 24.96 23.01
N LEU A 716 13.06 24.81 24.27
CA LEU A 716 14.45 24.93 24.75
C LEU A 716 15.34 23.75 24.34
N MET A 717 14.75 22.62 23.93
CA MET A 717 15.49 21.43 23.50
C MET A 717 15.93 21.58 22.04
N SER A 718 17.14 21.14 21.70
CA SER A 718 17.60 21.11 20.31
C SER A 718 16.72 20.21 19.44
N SER A 719 16.41 20.64 18.22
CA SER A 719 15.69 19.81 17.25
C SER A 719 16.45 18.51 16.92
N LYS A 720 17.79 18.55 16.92
CA LYS A 720 18.64 17.36 16.71
C LYS A 720 18.56 16.39 17.88
N ASP A 721 18.59 16.90 19.12
CA ASP A 721 18.52 16.06 20.33
C ASP A 721 17.14 15.39 20.47
N LEU A 722 16.06 16.12 20.18
CA LEU A 722 14.70 15.55 20.11
C LEU A 722 14.62 14.43 19.08
N ALA A 723 15.09 14.68 17.85
CA ALA A 723 15.10 13.70 16.78
C ALA A 723 15.95 12.46 17.13
N TYR A 724 17.12 12.66 17.75
CA TYR A 724 17.99 11.56 18.18
C TYR A 724 17.31 10.70 19.26
N GLN A 725 16.76 11.30 20.31
CA GLN A 725 16.05 10.56 21.37
C GLN A 725 14.79 9.86 20.84
N MET A 726 14.09 10.46 19.86
CA MET A 726 12.97 9.79 19.16
C MET A 726 13.46 8.56 18.41
N THR A 727 14.54 8.67 17.62
CA THR A 727 15.12 7.54 16.90
C THR A 727 15.61 6.43 17.82
N MET A 728 16.25 6.76 18.95
CA MET A 728 16.67 5.75 19.92
C MET A 728 15.48 5.01 20.54
N PHE A 729 14.40 5.73 20.88
CA PHE A 729 13.22 5.11 21.46
C PHE A 729 12.43 4.28 20.43
N ASP A 730 12.29 4.78 19.20
CA ASP A 730 11.64 4.04 18.12
C ASP A 730 12.43 2.77 17.77
N TRP A 731 13.77 2.83 17.77
CA TRP A 731 14.62 1.65 17.57
C TRP A 731 14.49 0.62 18.69
N GLU A 732 14.37 1.06 19.94
CA GLU A 732 14.10 0.16 21.08
C GLU A 732 12.75 -0.57 20.91
N LEU A 733 11.69 0.14 20.53
CA LEU A 733 10.38 -0.46 20.28
C LEU A 733 10.42 -1.41 19.08
N PHE A 734 11.04 -0.99 17.97
CA PHE A 734 11.16 -1.80 16.76
C PHE A 734 11.98 -3.07 16.99
N SER A 735 13.07 -2.99 17.75
CA SER A 735 13.90 -4.15 18.11
C SER A 735 13.19 -5.15 19.01
N CYS A 736 12.09 -4.77 19.67
CA CYS A 736 11.26 -5.68 20.45
C CYS A 736 10.27 -6.46 19.58
N VAL A 737 9.98 -6.00 18.35
CA VAL A 737 9.03 -6.65 17.45
C VAL A 737 9.67 -7.90 16.85
N HIS A 738 9.06 -9.07 17.11
CA HIS A 738 9.47 -10.29 16.43
C HIS A 738 8.82 -10.37 15.04
N GLU A 739 9.55 -10.89 14.04
CA GLU A 739 9.04 -11.12 12.67
C GLU A 739 7.69 -11.86 12.62
N HIS A 740 7.48 -12.90 13.44
CA HIS A 740 6.20 -13.61 13.54
C HIS A 740 5.02 -12.73 14.02
N GLU A 741 5.24 -11.65 14.76
CA GLU A 741 4.15 -10.73 15.14
C GLU A 741 3.52 -10.07 13.91
N LEU A 742 4.29 -9.84 12.85
CA LEU A 742 3.77 -9.34 11.56
C LEU A 742 2.84 -10.37 10.91
N LEU A 743 3.18 -11.66 11.00
CA LEU A 743 2.35 -12.75 10.48
C LEU A 743 1.06 -12.89 11.29
N TYR A 744 1.16 -12.92 12.62
CA TYR A 744 -0.01 -13.03 13.50
C TYR A 744 -0.95 -11.84 13.33
N HIS A 745 -0.42 -10.64 13.11
CA HIS A 745 -1.21 -9.45 12.81
C HIS A 745 -1.89 -9.55 11.43
N THR A 746 -1.19 -10.07 10.41
CA THR A 746 -1.70 -10.15 9.03
C THR A 746 -2.75 -11.25 8.84
N PHE A 747 -2.52 -12.44 9.38
CA PHE A 747 -3.40 -13.61 9.25
C PHE A 747 -4.42 -13.75 10.40
N GLY A 748 -4.31 -12.90 11.44
CA GLY A 748 -5.26 -12.80 12.55
C GLY A 748 -4.80 -13.50 13.83
N ARG A 749 -4.67 -12.73 14.92
CA ARG A 749 -4.26 -13.18 16.26
C ARG A 749 -5.03 -14.39 16.81
N PRO A 750 -6.38 -14.48 16.68
CA PRO A 750 -7.13 -15.58 17.28
C PRO A 750 -6.76 -16.96 16.72
N SER A 751 -6.34 -17.03 15.45
CA SER A 751 -5.94 -18.27 14.78
C SER A 751 -4.69 -18.89 15.40
N PHE A 752 -3.75 -18.06 15.85
CA PHE A 752 -2.49 -18.50 16.45
C PHE A 752 -2.52 -18.52 17.97
N ARG A 753 -3.47 -17.81 18.60
CA ARG A 753 -3.51 -17.53 20.06
C ARG A 753 -2.21 -16.90 20.58
N ARG A 754 -1.65 -15.97 19.79
CA ARG A 754 -0.40 -15.25 20.09
C ARG A 754 -0.64 -13.75 20.19
N THR A 755 0.15 -13.09 21.03
CA THR A 755 0.21 -11.63 21.15
C THR A 755 0.96 -11.00 19.98
N THR A 756 0.60 -9.75 19.69
CA THR A 756 1.33 -8.84 18.80
C THR A 756 1.68 -7.55 19.55
N ALA A 757 1.82 -7.62 20.87
CA ALA A 757 1.90 -6.44 21.72
C ALA A 757 3.07 -5.52 21.39
N ASN A 758 4.23 -6.05 20.97
CA ASN A 758 5.37 -5.21 20.61
C ASN A 758 5.07 -4.45 19.31
N LEU A 759 4.52 -5.15 18.31
CA LEU A 759 4.09 -4.53 17.06
C LEU A 759 3.00 -3.47 17.31
N ASP A 760 1.98 -3.79 18.10
CA ASP A 760 0.88 -2.87 18.41
C ASP A 760 1.40 -1.59 19.11
N LEU A 761 2.36 -1.72 20.04
CA LEU A 761 3.00 -0.57 20.68
C LEU A 761 3.83 0.27 19.71
N PHE A 762 4.54 -0.36 18.78
CA PHE A 762 5.31 0.34 17.75
C PHE A 762 4.41 1.07 16.74
N LEU A 763 3.31 0.45 16.32
CA LEU A 763 2.30 1.09 15.47
C LEU A 763 1.58 2.24 16.21
N ARG A 764 1.25 2.03 17.49
CA ARG A 764 0.67 3.08 18.35
C ARG A 764 1.62 4.26 18.53
N ARG A 765 2.94 4.02 18.58
CA ARG A 765 3.96 5.08 18.65
C ARG A 765 3.91 6.01 17.44
N PHE A 766 3.67 5.48 16.23
CA PHE A 766 3.48 6.31 15.03
C PHE A 766 2.34 7.31 15.22
N ASN A 767 1.16 6.82 15.62
CA ASN A 767 -0.02 7.65 15.87
C ASN A 767 0.23 8.66 17.01
N GLN A 768 0.98 8.27 18.04
CA GLN A 768 1.34 9.16 19.15
C GLN A 768 2.22 10.32 18.68
N VAL A 769 3.23 10.08 17.86
CA VAL A 769 4.08 11.14 17.30
C VAL A 769 3.29 12.05 16.35
N GLN A 770 2.42 11.47 15.52
CA GLN A 770 1.56 12.24 14.62
C GLN A 770 0.63 13.18 15.41
N LEU A 771 -0.09 12.65 16.41
CA LEU A 771 -1.05 13.41 17.21
C LEU A 771 -0.37 14.38 18.17
N TRP A 772 0.88 14.13 18.57
CA TRP A 772 1.69 15.09 19.32
C TRP A 772 1.88 16.39 18.55
N VAL A 773 2.20 16.31 17.25
CA VAL A 773 2.31 17.50 16.39
C VAL A 773 0.99 18.28 16.35
N VAL A 774 -0.12 17.57 16.12
CA VAL A 774 -1.45 18.20 16.03
C VAL A 774 -1.86 18.84 17.35
N THR A 775 -1.63 18.14 18.47
CA THR A 775 -1.95 18.60 19.83
C THR A 775 -1.21 19.89 20.17
N GLU A 776 0.11 19.92 19.97
CA GLU A 776 0.92 21.11 20.29
C GLU A 776 0.55 22.32 19.42
N VAL A 777 0.25 22.11 18.14
CA VAL A 777 -0.17 23.19 17.23
C VAL A 777 -1.55 23.72 17.63
N CYS A 778 -2.51 22.84 17.92
CA CYS A 778 -3.89 23.23 18.25
C CYS A 778 -4.02 23.86 19.65
N LEU A 779 -3.13 23.53 20.59
CA LEU A 779 -3.11 24.13 21.93
C LEU A 779 -2.30 25.44 21.99
N CYS A 780 -1.60 25.81 20.92
CA CYS A 780 -0.80 27.04 20.87
C CYS A 780 -1.63 28.22 20.34
N ALA A 781 -2.19 29.02 21.25
CA ALA A 781 -3.04 30.17 20.89
C ALA A 781 -2.32 31.26 20.09
N GLN A 782 -1.04 31.51 20.40
CA GLN A 782 -0.29 32.63 19.82
C GLN A 782 0.25 32.31 18.42
N LEU A 783 -0.18 33.08 17.40
CA LEU A 783 0.21 32.88 15.99
C LEU A 783 1.73 32.85 15.76
N SER A 784 2.48 33.77 16.38
CA SER A 784 3.95 33.82 16.25
C SER A 784 4.62 32.55 16.77
N LYS A 785 4.16 32.04 17.92
CA LYS A 785 4.65 30.80 18.52
C LYS A 785 4.24 29.57 17.72
N ARG A 786 3.03 29.54 17.14
CA ARG A 786 2.63 28.46 16.22
C ARG A 786 3.54 28.36 15.00
N VAL A 787 3.90 29.50 14.41
CA VAL A 787 4.85 29.53 13.29
C VAL A 787 6.21 28.96 13.71
N GLN A 788 6.69 29.28 14.92
CA GLN A 788 7.92 28.70 15.47
C GLN A 788 7.80 27.19 15.71
N LEU A 789 6.65 26.70 16.20
CA LEU A 789 6.37 25.27 16.35
C LEU A 789 6.46 24.51 15.04
N LEU A 790 5.79 24.99 13.98
CA LEU A 790 5.83 24.34 12.67
C LEU A 790 7.27 24.32 12.11
N LYS A 791 8.01 25.43 12.22
CA LYS A 791 9.45 25.45 11.85
C LYS A 791 10.26 24.45 12.66
N LYS A 792 9.97 24.31 13.95
CA LYS A 792 10.66 23.36 14.83
C LYS A 792 10.35 21.91 14.46
N PHE A 793 9.10 21.57 14.17
CA PHE A 793 8.71 20.24 13.68
C PHE A 793 9.34 19.89 12.33
N ILE A 794 9.41 20.83 11.40
CA ILE A 794 10.09 20.63 10.10
C ILE A 794 11.58 20.32 10.32
N LYS A 795 12.24 21.04 11.23
CA LYS A 795 13.65 20.74 11.60
C LYS A 795 13.81 19.38 12.26
N ILE A 796 12.90 18.99 13.16
CA ILE A 796 12.93 17.66 13.79
C ILE A 796 12.76 16.57 12.73
N ALA A 797 11.78 16.73 11.82
CA ALA A 797 11.55 15.80 10.72
C ALA A 797 12.77 15.67 9.81
N ALA A 798 13.42 16.79 9.47
CA ALA A 798 14.66 16.79 8.70
C ALA A 798 15.76 15.94 9.35
N HIS A 799 15.98 16.10 10.66
CA HIS A 799 16.94 15.28 11.40
C HIS A 799 16.50 13.81 11.54
N CYS A 800 15.20 13.51 11.70
CA CYS A 800 14.72 12.13 11.66
C CYS A 800 15.05 11.45 10.33
N ARG A 801 14.88 12.15 9.19
CA ARG A 801 15.27 11.66 7.87
C ARG A 801 16.78 11.48 7.75
N GLU A 802 17.57 12.42 8.26
CA GLU A 802 19.04 12.33 8.32
C GLU A 802 19.50 11.07 9.09
N PHE A 803 18.82 10.74 10.20
CA PHE A 803 19.03 9.53 10.99
C PHE A 803 18.40 8.26 10.38
N LYS A 804 17.83 8.34 9.15
CA LYS A 804 17.10 7.25 8.48
C LYS A 804 15.89 6.72 9.26
N ASN A 805 15.39 7.46 10.25
CA ASN A 805 14.14 7.15 10.93
C ASN A 805 12.96 7.69 10.12
N LEU A 806 12.59 6.94 9.08
CA LEU A 806 11.46 7.30 8.22
C LEU A 806 10.12 7.20 8.94
N ASN A 807 10.01 6.35 9.97
CA ASN A 807 8.79 6.17 10.76
C ASN A 807 8.36 7.47 11.45
N SER A 808 9.23 8.06 12.28
CA SER A 808 8.95 9.34 12.92
C SER A 808 8.93 10.52 11.94
N PHE A 809 9.74 10.48 10.88
CA PHE A 809 9.68 11.48 9.82
C PHE A 809 8.26 11.57 9.23
N PHE A 810 7.72 10.46 8.74
CA PHE A 810 6.37 10.43 8.16
C PHE A 810 5.28 10.74 9.19
N ALA A 811 5.42 10.29 10.44
CA ALA A 811 4.47 10.65 11.51
C ALA A 811 4.37 12.16 11.70
N ILE A 812 5.51 12.88 11.69
CA ILE A 812 5.53 14.35 11.82
C ILE A 812 4.91 15.02 10.57
N ILE A 813 5.26 14.57 9.36
CA ILE A 813 4.68 15.11 8.11
C ILE A 813 3.16 14.91 8.07
N MET A 814 2.68 13.72 8.45
CA MET A 814 1.25 13.41 8.51
C MET A 814 0.54 14.24 9.59
N GLY A 815 1.20 14.53 10.72
CA GLY A 815 0.69 15.44 11.74
C GLY A 815 0.49 16.86 11.22
N MET A 816 1.45 17.40 10.46
CA MET A 816 1.34 18.73 9.83
C MET A 816 0.30 18.77 8.70
N SER A 817 0.08 17.63 8.02
CA SER A 817 -0.92 17.48 6.96
C SER A 817 -2.33 17.19 7.49
N ASN A 818 -2.49 17.03 8.81
CA ASN A 818 -3.80 16.78 9.43
C ASN A 818 -4.75 17.97 9.14
N PRO A 819 -6.04 17.73 8.83
CA PRO A 819 -7.01 18.79 8.55
C PRO A 819 -7.11 19.90 9.61
N ALA A 820 -6.86 19.58 10.89
CA ALA A 820 -6.85 20.58 11.96
C ALA A 820 -5.64 21.54 11.87
N VAL A 821 -4.55 21.13 11.24
CA VAL A 821 -3.32 21.93 11.08
C VAL A 821 -3.22 22.56 9.68
N SER A 822 -3.50 21.80 8.62
CA SER A 822 -3.38 22.26 7.23
C SER A 822 -4.31 23.43 6.91
N ARG A 823 -5.46 23.51 7.59
CA ARG A 823 -6.42 24.62 7.42
C ARG A 823 -5.97 25.97 7.98
N LEU A 824 -4.90 26.01 8.78
CA LEU A 824 -4.43 27.23 9.46
C LEU A 824 -3.66 28.15 8.49
N SER A 825 -4.38 28.68 7.50
CA SER A 825 -3.84 29.51 6.39
C SER A 825 -2.93 30.65 6.87
N GLN A 826 -3.34 31.40 7.90
CA GLN A 826 -2.55 32.54 8.41
C GLN A 826 -1.21 32.09 9.01
N THR A 827 -1.15 30.85 9.50
CA THR A 827 0.08 30.25 10.01
C THR A 827 1.01 29.83 8.88
N TRP A 828 0.46 29.19 7.84
CA TRP A 828 1.23 28.68 6.70
C TRP A 828 1.75 29.80 5.78
N GLU A 829 0.96 30.85 5.52
CA GLU A 829 1.38 32.02 4.72
C GLU A 829 2.67 32.66 5.28
N ARG A 830 2.82 32.71 6.61
CA ARG A 830 4.01 33.26 7.28
C ARG A 830 5.24 32.33 7.27
N ILE A 831 5.07 31.06 6.88
CA ILE A 831 6.13 30.04 6.81
C ILE A 831 6.75 29.97 5.41
N ILE A 832 5.94 30.18 4.36
CA ILE A 832 6.26 29.87 2.97
C ILE A 832 7.51 30.61 2.45
N ALA A 833 7.70 31.89 2.78
CA ALA A 833 8.84 32.67 2.30
C ALA A 833 10.24 32.20 2.81
N ASN A 834 10.32 31.55 3.98
CA ASN A 834 11.60 31.21 4.63
C ASN A 834 11.89 29.71 4.72
N THR A 835 10.88 28.85 4.55
CA THR A 835 10.97 27.43 4.90
C THR A 835 11.24 26.53 3.69
N ILE A 836 10.84 26.95 2.49
CA ILE A 836 11.15 26.27 1.21
C ILE A 836 12.67 26.18 1.00
N ARG A 837 13.44 27.20 1.42
CA ARG A 837 14.92 27.18 1.38
C ARG A 837 15.54 26.24 2.43
N GLN A 838 14.97 26.14 3.63
CA GLN A 838 15.47 25.24 4.68
C GLN A 838 15.18 23.76 4.37
N VAL A 839 14.01 23.44 3.82
CA VAL A 839 13.68 22.08 3.37
C VAL A 839 14.59 21.64 2.22
N ARG A 840 14.94 22.55 1.29
CA ARG A 840 15.94 22.29 0.23
C ARG A 840 17.35 22.08 0.79
N HIS A 841 17.79 22.86 1.78
CA HIS A 841 19.12 22.74 2.40
C HIS A 841 19.29 21.47 3.25
N CYS A 842 18.24 21.06 3.98
CA CYS A 842 18.26 19.81 4.75
C CYS A 842 18.24 18.55 3.88
N ARG A 843 17.91 18.67 2.59
CA ARG A 843 17.93 17.56 1.63
C ARG A 843 19.32 17.30 1.03
N SER A 844 20.28 18.22 1.17
CA SER A 844 21.55 18.20 0.44
C SER A 844 22.81 17.94 1.28
N GLN A 845 22.71 17.72 2.60
CA GLN A 845 23.89 17.51 3.45
C GLN A 845 24.27 16.00 3.56
N PRO A 846 25.54 15.63 3.34
CA PRO A 846 26.02 14.27 3.57
C PRO A 846 26.16 13.95 5.07
N PHE A 847 25.94 12.68 5.41
CA PHE A 847 26.00 12.10 6.74
C PHE A 847 27.40 12.25 7.38
N ASN A 848 27.47 12.82 8.59
CA ASN A 848 28.68 12.82 9.41
C ASN A 848 28.42 12.07 10.74
N PRO A 849 28.93 10.83 10.91
CA PRO A 849 28.66 9.98 12.07
C PRO A 849 29.32 10.46 13.38
N ASP A 850 30.28 11.40 13.33
CA ASP A 850 31.16 11.69 14.48
C ASP A 850 30.77 12.88 15.37
N ILE A 851 29.50 13.29 15.40
CA ILE A 851 29.08 14.38 16.30
C ILE A 851 27.85 14.00 17.12
N CYS A 852 28.10 13.29 18.22
CA CYS A 852 27.26 13.38 19.40
C CYS A 852 28.10 13.18 20.67
N GLN A 853 28.69 14.27 21.17
CA GLN A 853 29.14 14.28 22.55
C GLN A 853 27.91 14.25 23.49
N PRO A 854 27.94 13.49 24.59
CA PRO A 854 26.84 13.46 25.54
C PRO A 854 26.66 14.83 26.21
N ASN A 855 25.60 15.55 25.83
CA ASN A 855 25.18 16.79 26.49
C ASN A 855 24.52 16.50 27.85
N LYS A 856 24.71 17.41 28.82
CA LYS A 856 24.20 17.30 30.20
C LYS A 856 22.66 17.21 30.33
N ASN A 857 21.89 17.52 29.27
CA ASN A 857 20.41 17.53 29.27
C ASN A 857 19.74 16.28 28.66
N GLN A 858 20.49 15.21 28.33
CA GLN A 858 19.91 14.04 27.65
C GLN A 858 18.78 13.34 28.43
N ALA A 859 18.83 13.33 29.76
CA ALA A 859 17.80 12.68 30.58
C ALA A 859 16.44 13.37 30.50
N GLU A 860 16.43 14.71 30.45
CA GLU A 860 15.21 15.52 30.34
C GLU A 860 14.56 15.35 28.96
N VAL A 861 15.36 15.44 27.89
CA VAL A 861 14.89 15.21 26.50
C VAL A 861 14.35 13.78 26.35
N ARG A 862 15.06 12.79 26.89
CA ARG A 862 14.63 11.39 26.91
C ARG A 862 13.32 11.21 27.68
N GLY A 863 13.18 11.86 28.84
CA GLY A 863 11.97 11.84 29.65
C GLY A 863 10.77 12.42 28.92
N TYR A 864 10.95 13.55 28.22
CA TYR A 864 9.90 14.18 27.42
C TYR A 864 9.48 13.30 26.24
N VAL A 865 10.43 12.84 25.42
CA VAL A 865 10.16 12.05 24.19
C VAL A 865 9.45 10.72 24.47
N ARG A 866 9.75 10.09 25.61
CA ARG A 866 9.13 8.82 26.02
C ARG A 866 7.75 8.99 26.67
N ASN A 867 7.37 10.21 27.05
CA ASN A 867 6.15 10.52 27.79
C ASN A 867 5.26 11.53 27.07
N LEU A 868 5.12 11.41 25.75
CA LEU A 868 4.23 12.28 24.98
C LEU A 868 2.77 12.08 25.39
N CYS A 869 2.17 13.12 25.94
CA CYS A 869 0.73 13.22 26.19
C CYS A 869 0.08 13.90 25.00
N VAL A 870 -0.99 13.31 24.46
CA VAL A 870 -1.62 13.78 23.21
C VAL A 870 -3.14 13.76 23.32
N ILE A 871 -3.80 14.60 22.53
CA ILE A 871 -5.23 14.51 22.27
C ILE A 871 -5.39 13.60 21.05
N ASP A 872 -6.09 12.48 21.18
CA ASP A 872 -6.40 11.56 20.08
C ASP A 872 -7.84 11.71 19.55
N ASN A 873 -8.66 12.57 20.18
CA ASN A 873 -10.00 12.92 19.69
C ASN A 873 -9.92 13.96 18.56
N GLN A 874 -10.06 13.51 17.31
CA GLN A 874 -9.99 14.37 16.13
C GLN A 874 -11.07 15.47 16.10
N ARG A 875 -12.27 15.23 16.67
CA ARG A 875 -13.32 16.26 16.75
C ARG A 875 -12.89 17.39 17.68
N ALA A 876 -12.30 17.06 18.83
CA ALA A 876 -11.79 18.06 19.77
C ALA A 876 -10.65 18.89 19.14
N LEU A 877 -9.70 18.25 18.46
CA LEU A 877 -8.61 18.94 17.73
C LEU A 877 -9.15 19.87 16.65
N THR A 878 -10.15 19.44 15.90
CA THR A 878 -10.79 20.23 14.84
C THR A 878 -11.51 21.46 15.43
N GLN A 879 -12.21 21.29 16.55
CA GLN A 879 -12.83 22.42 17.27
C GLN A 879 -11.80 23.42 17.80
N LEU A 880 -10.68 22.95 18.36
CA LEU A 880 -9.59 23.82 18.79
C LEU A 880 -9.03 24.62 17.60
N SER A 881 -8.81 23.98 16.46
CA SER A 881 -8.38 24.66 15.24
C SER A 881 -9.35 25.74 14.78
N TYR A 882 -10.67 25.49 14.81
CA TYR A 882 -11.67 26.50 14.46
C TYR A 882 -11.69 27.69 15.44
N ARG A 883 -11.38 27.47 16.72
CA ARG A 883 -11.22 28.56 17.69
C ARG A 883 -9.98 29.40 17.43
N LEU A 884 -8.92 28.82 16.86
CA LEU A 884 -7.68 29.54 16.49
C LEU A 884 -7.87 30.39 15.23
N GLU A 885 -8.46 29.81 14.19
CA GLU A 885 -8.74 30.47 12.90
C GLU A 885 -10.17 30.12 12.45
N PRO A 886 -11.16 31.00 12.67
CA PRO A 886 -12.55 30.79 12.20
C PRO A 886 -12.62 30.63 10.68
N ARG A 887 -13.63 29.93 10.14
CA ARG A 887 -13.86 29.90 8.68
C ARG A 887 -14.14 31.34 8.21
N ARG A 888 -13.45 31.78 7.16
CA ARG A 888 -13.90 32.96 6.40
C ARG A 888 -15.29 32.61 5.84
N THR A 889 -16.27 33.47 6.14
CA THR A 889 -17.64 33.35 5.63
C THR A 889 -17.70 33.78 4.18
#